data_AF-A0A1E5IIH6-F1
#
_entry.id   AF-A0A1E5IIH6-F1
#
_cell.length_a   1.000
_cell.length_b   1.000
_cell.length_c   1.000
_cell.angle_alpha   90.00
_cell.angle_beta   90.00
_cell.angle_gamma   90.00
#
_symmetry.space_group_name_H-M   'P 1'
#
loop_
_entity.id
_entity.type
_entity.pdbx_description
1 polymer ?
#
loop_
_entity_poly.entity_id
_entity_poly.type
_entity_poly.pdbx_seq_one_letter_code
_entity_poly.pdbx_strand_id
1 'polypeptide(L)'
;MKKLAKINEILNIVKKPARYINSELNSHPADMSVDFSVVLCFPDIYEVGASNLGIEILYHLINEKKLARCERAFAPDIDLELLLKEKKLSLFSLESGSDLKSFDILGFTIQCELVATNIVNILDLSGISVFSKDRKDNEPLIIAGGPALTNPEPFCDFFDMFVLGDGEEAIEYIINVCKESKKARLSRLETVKNLSKIDGVYVPSFYNVKYNDDNTIKSVIPVSKDVKPVVKKRILNLENAYFPGKKIIPFVKTVHDRLNIEVARGCPGQCRFCQASKYYSPWRQRPLEKLLDLVKKGIRATGFEEISFSSLSCSDYKNLDELLIETNNLCGKSNLSISLPSLRCTKHSLKAARYINRRSKRPTLTFAPEAGTERMRNVIGKYLSEKQIVETLLTASAMGWKVIKLYFMIGLPTETDEDIAGIERLVKLVRKKANDLNFNITVSPFVPKAQTAFQWTPMAGADEIKQKIDFLNKLLPANVKAHNRRAGILEALIAKGDRRLSTVIYKAWQKGARFDQWADKFVSSIWDEALAESGIDLNCYVYRNIKHDEILPWEHLDFGVSKEALYEEYIRGINETGDTAAAQSYEVQCILPENYAEIKISAAAPIMRLRLRFSKKGAVRFVSHLEQVEVFRRTARRSGLPVAFTAGFSPQVKSSYGPPLSVGQESSSEYMELYFTQKVNIENVKLEFSKALPDGFRLLDVKKVPLNFPAVNILSNISEYKIKNADIAQEKIDKFLSQDLIIVEKTKKGKTVNIDAKPLIKSFKNENGVLKLQLRFSSGKSVRPETVLKKLLGNQNSYDRIYAIERTNLYIETKNGEIYEP
;
A
#
# COMPACT_ATOMS: atom_id res chain seq x y z
N MET A 1 -26.56 -6.39 -12.90
CA MET A 1 -26.13 -6.05 -14.29
C MET A 1 -26.14 -4.54 -14.58
N LYS A 2 -27.23 -3.78 -14.38
CA LYS A 2 -27.28 -2.33 -14.70
C LYS A 2 -26.22 -1.47 -13.98
N LYS A 3 -25.94 -1.73 -12.69
CA LYS A 3 -24.94 -0.97 -11.93
C LYS A 3 -23.51 -1.20 -12.42
N LEU A 4 -23.13 -2.45 -12.68
CA LEU A 4 -21.79 -2.79 -13.18
C LEU A 4 -21.52 -2.16 -14.56
N ALA A 5 -22.54 -2.02 -15.40
CA ALA A 5 -22.43 -1.27 -16.65
C ALA A 5 -22.10 0.21 -16.39
N LYS A 6 -22.81 0.87 -15.47
CA LYS A 6 -22.52 2.27 -15.07
C LYS A 6 -21.13 2.43 -14.44
N ILE A 7 -20.70 1.47 -13.61
CA ILE A 7 -19.34 1.45 -13.06
C ILE A 7 -18.32 1.37 -14.20
N ASN A 8 -18.52 0.47 -15.16
CA ASN A 8 -17.63 0.36 -16.31
C ASN A 8 -17.60 1.65 -17.14
N GLU A 9 -18.72 2.36 -17.27
CA GLU A 9 -18.76 3.65 -17.96
C GLU A 9 -17.85 4.68 -17.28
N ILE A 10 -17.98 4.88 -15.97
CA ILE A 10 -17.10 5.82 -15.24
C ILE A 10 -15.63 5.37 -15.25
N LEU A 11 -15.35 4.06 -15.22
CA LEU A 11 -13.96 3.56 -15.28
C LEU A 11 -13.27 3.83 -16.62
N ASN A 12 -13.99 4.10 -17.71
CA ASN A 12 -13.36 4.49 -18.98
C ASN A 12 -12.74 5.89 -18.96
N ILE A 13 -13.14 6.74 -18.00
CA ILE A 13 -12.71 8.14 -17.92
C ILE A 13 -11.86 8.45 -16.68
N VAL A 14 -11.80 7.53 -15.71
CA VAL A 14 -10.93 7.63 -14.53
C VAL A 14 -9.46 7.46 -14.92
N LYS A 15 -8.54 8.16 -14.23
CA LYS A 15 -7.10 8.16 -14.57
C LYS A 15 -6.41 6.80 -14.40
N LYS A 16 -6.79 6.05 -13.36
CA LYS A 16 -6.24 4.72 -13.02
C LYS A 16 -7.35 3.71 -12.73
N PRO A 17 -8.07 3.22 -13.75
CA PRO A 17 -9.23 2.37 -13.55
C PRO A 17 -8.90 0.97 -13.03
N ALA A 18 -7.66 0.48 -13.25
CA ALA A 18 -7.18 -0.79 -12.72
C ALA A 18 -7.26 -0.90 -11.18
N ARG A 19 -7.35 0.21 -10.44
CA ARG A 19 -7.56 0.24 -8.99
C ARG A 19 -8.91 -0.31 -8.54
N TYR A 20 -9.88 -0.34 -9.45
CA TYR A 20 -11.29 -0.51 -9.14
C TYR A 20 -11.90 -1.73 -9.85
N ILE A 21 -11.05 -2.63 -10.34
CA ILE A 21 -11.48 -3.87 -10.99
C ILE A 21 -11.05 -5.08 -10.16
N ASN A 22 -11.91 -6.09 -10.13
CA ASN A 22 -11.51 -7.44 -9.74
C ASN A 22 -10.84 -8.17 -10.92
N SER A 23 -10.52 -9.46 -10.75
CA SER A 23 -9.71 -10.36 -11.62
C SER A 23 -8.27 -10.53 -11.17
N GLU A 24 -7.96 -10.11 -9.95
CA GLU A 24 -6.67 -10.35 -9.32
C GLU A 24 -6.51 -11.84 -9.01
N LEU A 25 -5.33 -12.39 -9.30
CA LEU A 25 -5.05 -13.78 -8.95
C LEU A 25 -5.04 -13.95 -7.43
N ASN A 26 -5.53 -15.12 -6.99
CA ASN A 26 -5.70 -15.49 -5.59
C ASN A 26 -6.74 -14.64 -4.82
N SER A 27 -7.53 -13.81 -5.50
CA SER A 27 -8.78 -13.28 -4.93
C SER A 27 -9.84 -14.39 -4.81
N HIS A 28 -10.79 -14.21 -3.91
CA HIS A 28 -11.91 -15.12 -3.67
C HIS A 28 -13.14 -14.73 -4.51
N PRO A 29 -13.96 -15.71 -4.93
CA PRO A 29 -15.12 -15.46 -5.78
C PRO A 29 -16.23 -14.70 -5.05
N ALA A 30 -16.85 -13.74 -5.75
CA ALA A 30 -17.93 -12.89 -5.24
C ALA A 30 -19.29 -13.60 -5.10
N ASP A 31 -19.46 -14.75 -5.75
CA ASP A 31 -20.69 -15.55 -5.77
C ASP A 31 -20.65 -16.72 -4.78
N MET A 32 -19.81 -16.63 -3.75
CA MET A 32 -19.77 -17.62 -2.68
C MET A 32 -21.15 -17.75 -2.00
N SER A 33 -21.65 -18.99 -1.92
CA SER A 33 -22.94 -19.32 -1.30
C SER A 33 -22.85 -19.27 0.23
N VAL A 34 -22.89 -18.06 0.79
CA VAL A 34 -22.91 -17.78 2.24
C VAL A 34 -23.83 -16.61 2.54
N ASP A 35 -24.69 -16.74 3.56
CA ASP A 35 -25.78 -15.79 3.88
C ASP A 35 -25.35 -14.56 4.71
N PHE A 36 -24.04 -14.39 4.90
CA PHE A 36 -23.45 -13.32 5.69
C PHE A 36 -22.27 -12.71 4.94
N SER A 37 -22.15 -11.39 5.00
CA SER A 37 -21.25 -10.62 4.16
C SER A 37 -20.46 -9.59 4.97
N VAL A 38 -19.17 -9.50 4.67
CA VAL A 38 -18.25 -8.57 5.28
C VAL A 38 -17.54 -7.81 4.17
N VAL A 39 -17.30 -6.52 4.33
CA VAL A 39 -16.36 -5.80 3.49
C VAL A 39 -15.29 -5.15 4.36
N LEU A 40 -14.03 -5.39 4.00
CA LEU A 40 -12.86 -4.81 4.65
C LEU A 40 -12.43 -3.56 3.91
N CYS A 41 -12.54 -2.41 4.57
CA CYS A 41 -12.21 -1.10 4.06
C CYS A 41 -10.79 -0.67 4.50
N PHE A 42 -9.98 -0.22 3.55
CA PHE A 42 -8.78 0.56 3.84
C PHE A 42 -9.07 2.04 3.54
N PRO A 43 -8.90 2.96 4.52
CA PRO A 43 -9.22 4.38 4.34
C PRO A 43 -8.13 5.16 3.59
N ASP A 44 -7.58 4.58 2.52
CA ASP A 44 -6.66 5.21 1.57
C ASP A 44 -6.79 4.51 0.21
N ILE A 45 -6.09 5.01 -0.81
CA ILE A 45 -6.11 4.46 -2.17
C ILE A 45 -5.62 3.01 -2.20
N TYR A 46 -6.06 2.30 -3.26
CA TYR A 46 -5.75 0.90 -3.51
C TYR A 46 -4.25 0.56 -3.35
N GLU A 47 -3.33 1.35 -3.91
CA GLU A 47 -1.89 1.03 -3.86
C GLU A 47 -1.33 0.91 -2.44
N VAL A 48 -1.88 1.67 -1.50
CA VAL A 48 -1.52 1.64 -0.08
C VAL A 48 -2.24 0.48 0.59
N GLY A 49 -3.57 0.42 0.45
CA GLY A 49 -4.39 -0.56 1.16
C GLY A 49 -4.12 -2.01 0.74
N ALA A 50 -3.89 -2.28 -0.55
CA ALA A 50 -3.56 -3.61 -1.05
C ALA A 50 -2.19 -4.12 -0.56
N SER A 51 -1.33 -3.24 -0.05
CA SER A 51 -0.07 -3.62 0.59
C SER A 51 -0.20 -3.88 2.10
N ASN A 52 -1.39 -3.65 2.69
CA ASN A 52 -1.63 -3.85 4.10
C ASN A 52 -1.81 -5.33 4.43
N LEU A 53 -0.86 -5.87 5.20
CA LEU A 53 -0.86 -7.27 5.58
C LEU A 53 -2.07 -7.67 6.46
N GLY A 54 -2.55 -6.76 7.32
CA GLY A 54 -3.68 -7.04 8.20
C GLY A 54 -4.98 -7.31 7.43
N ILE A 55 -5.32 -6.44 6.46
CA ILE A 55 -6.46 -6.68 5.56
C ILE A 55 -6.30 -7.97 4.79
N GLU A 56 -5.10 -8.24 4.25
CA GLU A 56 -4.86 -9.46 3.48
C GLU A 56 -5.08 -10.72 4.33
N ILE A 57 -4.54 -10.76 5.56
CA ILE A 57 -4.74 -11.87 6.50
C ILE A 57 -6.23 -12.07 6.79
N LEU A 58 -6.96 -11.00 7.14
CA LEU A 58 -8.38 -11.08 7.49
C LEU A 58 -9.24 -11.49 6.29
N TYR A 59 -8.99 -10.93 5.11
CA TYR A 59 -9.70 -11.26 3.87
C TYR A 59 -9.60 -12.74 3.53
N HIS A 60 -8.37 -13.29 3.56
CA HIS A 60 -8.16 -14.70 3.28
C HIS A 60 -8.71 -15.59 4.40
N LEU A 61 -8.53 -15.21 5.67
CA LEU A 61 -9.05 -15.98 6.81
C LEU A 61 -10.56 -16.16 6.72
N ILE A 62 -11.31 -15.06 6.52
CA ILE A 62 -12.78 -15.07 6.50
C ILE A 62 -13.30 -15.92 5.33
N ASN A 63 -12.72 -15.75 4.13
CA ASN A 63 -13.14 -16.47 2.94
C ASN A 63 -12.72 -17.96 2.95
N GLU A 64 -11.48 -18.28 3.33
CA GLU A 64 -10.98 -19.67 3.32
C GLU A 64 -11.64 -20.53 4.40
N LYS A 65 -11.94 -19.96 5.57
CA LYS A 65 -12.76 -20.62 6.60
C LYS A 65 -14.27 -20.59 6.30
N LYS A 66 -14.70 -19.94 5.20
CA LYS A 66 -16.12 -19.76 4.84
C LYS A 66 -16.95 -19.12 5.96
N LEU A 67 -16.34 -18.22 6.72
CA LEU A 67 -17.04 -17.50 7.80
C LEU A 67 -18.04 -16.51 7.22
N ALA A 68 -17.72 -15.83 6.13
CA ALA A 68 -18.61 -14.91 5.42
C ALA A 68 -18.09 -14.71 3.99
N ARG A 69 -18.92 -14.13 3.12
CA ARG A 69 -18.42 -13.57 1.85
C ARG A 69 -17.69 -12.29 2.21
N CYS A 70 -16.38 -12.32 2.18
CA CYS A 70 -15.56 -11.16 2.48
C CYS A 70 -15.07 -10.49 1.20
N GLU A 71 -15.35 -9.20 1.06
CA GLU A 71 -14.91 -8.35 -0.05
C GLU A 71 -14.01 -7.22 0.48
N ARG A 72 -13.39 -6.46 -0.42
CA ARG A 72 -12.49 -5.34 -0.10
C ARG A 72 -13.05 -4.03 -0.66
N ALA A 73 -12.76 -2.93 0.02
CA ALA A 73 -13.02 -1.59 -0.48
C ALA A 73 -11.90 -0.63 -0.07
N PHE A 74 -11.70 0.41 -0.87
CA PHE A 74 -10.64 1.40 -0.70
C PHE A 74 -11.22 2.80 -0.84
N ALA A 75 -10.56 3.81 -0.26
CA ALA A 75 -10.95 5.19 -0.51
C ALA A 75 -10.77 5.49 -2.01
N PRO A 76 -11.81 6.00 -2.71
CA PRO A 76 -11.66 6.40 -4.10
C PRO A 76 -10.73 7.61 -4.18
N ASP A 77 -9.86 7.64 -5.20
CA ASP A 77 -9.10 8.87 -5.49
C ASP A 77 -10.07 9.97 -5.96
N ILE A 78 -9.60 11.22 -5.96
CA ILE A 78 -10.44 12.42 -6.13
C ILE A 78 -11.25 12.39 -7.44
N ASP A 79 -10.69 11.84 -8.53
CA ASP A 79 -11.39 11.76 -9.81
C ASP A 79 -12.58 10.79 -9.79
N LEU A 80 -12.44 9.63 -9.15
CA LEU A 80 -13.56 8.70 -8.97
C LEU A 80 -14.59 9.25 -7.97
N GLU A 81 -14.16 9.88 -6.87
CA GLU A 81 -15.09 10.52 -5.92
C GLU A 81 -16.03 11.51 -6.62
N LEU A 82 -15.47 12.39 -7.45
CA LEU A 82 -16.25 13.39 -8.19
C LEU A 82 -17.25 12.73 -9.15
N LEU A 83 -16.84 11.67 -9.85
CA LEU A 83 -17.71 10.94 -10.77
C LEU A 83 -18.83 10.17 -10.05
N LEU A 84 -18.54 9.58 -8.89
CA LEU A 84 -19.55 8.92 -8.05
C LEU A 84 -20.63 9.93 -7.63
N LYS A 85 -20.22 11.12 -7.18
CA LYS A 85 -21.14 12.21 -6.80
C LYS A 85 -21.95 12.71 -8.00
N GLU A 86 -21.29 13.03 -9.12
CA GLU A 86 -21.94 13.53 -10.34
C GLU A 86 -22.99 12.53 -10.88
N LYS A 87 -22.64 11.24 -10.94
CA LYS A 87 -23.51 10.17 -11.45
C LYS A 87 -24.47 9.61 -10.39
N LYS A 88 -24.45 10.13 -9.16
CA LYS A 88 -25.24 9.65 -8.00
C LYS A 88 -25.11 8.14 -7.79
N LEU A 89 -23.86 7.65 -7.84
CA LEU A 89 -23.50 6.26 -7.59
C LEU A 89 -22.88 6.15 -6.21
N SER A 90 -23.29 5.14 -5.44
CA SER A 90 -22.65 4.82 -4.17
C SER A 90 -21.31 4.12 -4.38
N LEU A 91 -20.41 4.29 -3.41
CA LEU A 91 -19.16 3.54 -3.35
C LEU A 91 -19.44 2.04 -3.31
N PHE A 92 -18.56 1.27 -3.94
CA PHE A 92 -18.77 -0.14 -4.21
C PHE A 92 -17.58 -1.00 -3.80
N SER A 93 -17.84 -2.28 -3.53
CA SER A 93 -16.81 -3.27 -3.23
C SER A 93 -16.02 -3.65 -4.48
N LEU A 94 -14.75 -4.03 -4.30
CA LEU A 94 -13.85 -4.34 -5.39
C LEU A 94 -14.26 -5.62 -6.13
N GLU A 95 -14.63 -6.67 -5.39
CA GLU A 95 -14.85 -7.99 -5.96
C GLU A 95 -16.11 -8.08 -6.83
N SER A 96 -17.23 -7.55 -6.33
CA SER A 96 -18.55 -7.69 -6.95
C SER A 96 -19.13 -6.37 -7.49
N GLY A 97 -18.61 -5.21 -7.08
CA GLY A 97 -19.23 -3.91 -7.35
C GLY A 97 -20.51 -3.66 -6.54
N SER A 98 -20.74 -4.41 -5.45
CA SER A 98 -21.91 -4.25 -4.58
C SER A 98 -21.84 -2.95 -3.78
N ASP A 99 -23.00 -2.34 -3.48
CA ASP A 99 -23.05 -1.16 -2.61
C ASP A 99 -22.54 -1.52 -1.21
N LEU A 100 -21.65 -0.70 -0.63
CA LEU A 100 -21.11 -1.02 0.69
C LEU A 100 -22.21 -1.06 1.77
N LYS A 101 -23.28 -0.27 1.62
CA LYS A 101 -24.46 -0.31 2.50
C LYS A 101 -25.19 -1.66 2.51
N SER A 102 -24.99 -2.52 1.51
CA SER A 102 -25.66 -3.82 1.40
C SER A 102 -25.00 -4.96 2.21
N PHE A 103 -23.83 -4.71 2.80
CA PHE A 103 -23.12 -5.70 3.60
C PHE A 103 -23.64 -5.77 5.04
N ASP A 104 -23.35 -6.85 5.76
CA ASP A 104 -23.70 -6.98 7.18
C ASP A 104 -22.68 -6.26 8.09
N ILE A 105 -21.40 -6.28 7.70
CA ILE A 105 -20.30 -5.62 8.42
C ILE A 105 -19.41 -4.84 7.44
N LEU A 106 -19.08 -3.60 7.81
CA LEU A 106 -17.98 -2.81 7.25
C LEU A 106 -16.85 -2.73 8.28
N GLY A 107 -15.70 -3.33 7.98
CA GLY A 107 -14.53 -3.33 8.86
C GLY A 107 -13.42 -2.43 8.34
N PHE A 108 -13.01 -1.43 9.12
CA PHE A 108 -11.90 -0.54 8.79
C PHE A 108 -10.59 -1.00 9.44
N THR A 109 -9.47 -0.85 8.73
CA THR A 109 -8.15 -0.83 9.38
C THR A 109 -7.60 0.59 9.45
N ILE A 110 -7.26 1.04 10.65
CA ILE A 110 -6.78 2.40 10.91
C ILE A 110 -5.30 2.30 11.29
N GLN A 111 -4.44 2.56 10.30
CA GLN A 111 -2.98 2.42 10.42
C GLN A 111 -2.29 3.69 10.94
N CYS A 112 -2.89 4.85 10.67
CA CYS A 112 -2.46 6.16 11.17
C CYS A 112 -3.69 7.04 11.35
N GLU A 113 -3.53 8.15 12.06
CA GLU A 113 -4.60 9.07 12.42
C GLU A 113 -5.04 9.96 11.24
N LEU A 114 -4.12 10.21 10.30
CA LEU A 114 -4.32 11.12 9.16
C LEU A 114 -5.25 10.58 8.07
N VAL A 115 -5.89 9.42 8.29
CA VAL A 115 -6.95 8.86 7.43
C VAL A 115 -8.35 9.18 7.94
N ALA A 116 -8.49 9.94 9.03
CA ALA A 116 -9.77 10.21 9.69
C ALA A 116 -10.85 10.72 8.73
N THR A 117 -10.52 11.69 7.88
CA THR A 117 -11.44 12.28 6.89
C THR A 117 -11.81 11.29 5.78
N ASN A 118 -10.91 10.38 5.41
CA ASN A 118 -11.18 9.33 4.41
C ASN A 118 -12.21 8.31 4.92
N ILE A 119 -12.21 8.00 6.23
CA ILE A 119 -13.23 7.13 6.85
C ILE A 119 -14.62 7.76 6.69
N VAL A 120 -14.75 9.04 7.06
CA VAL A 120 -16.01 9.79 6.93
C VAL A 120 -16.46 9.82 5.46
N ASN A 121 -15.53 10.03 4.53
CA ASN A 121 -15.81 10.05 3.09
C ASN A 121 -16.32 8.70 2.57
N ILE A 122 -15.75 7.58 3.03
CA ILE A 122 -16.21 6.25 2.65
C ILE A 122 -17.64 6.02 3.14
N LEU A 123 -17.96 6.40 4.38
CA LEU A 123 -19.32 6.24 4.93
C LEU A 123 -20.34 7.08 4.14
N ASP A 124 -20.03 8.36 3.89
CA ASP A 124 -20.87 9.28 3.12
C ASP A 124 -21.11 8.80 1.68
N LEU A 125 -20.04 8.47 0.95
CA LEU A 125 -20.15 7.95 -0.42
C LEU A 125 -20.89 6.61 -0.50
N SER A 126 -20.93 5.86 0.58
CA SER A 126 -21.68 4.60 0.68
C SER A 126 -23.16 4.81 1.01
N GLY A 127 -23.57 6.04 1.34
CA GLY A 127 -24.92 6.35 1.83
C GLY A 127 -25.21 5.76 3.21
N ILE A 128 -24.17 5.52 4.02
CA ILE A 128 -24.27 5.01 5.39
C ILE A 128 -24.24 6.19 6.35
N SER A 129 -25.06 6.17 7.39
CA SER A 129 -25.05 7.22 8.41
C SER A 129 -23.66 7.34 9.05
N VAL A 130 -23.06 8.53 8.92
CA VAL A 130 -21.70 8.81 9.38
C VAL A 130 -21.59 8.61 10.89
N PHE A 131 -22.53 9.19 11.64
CA PHE A 131 -22.59 9.05 13.09
C PHE A 131 -23.27 7.73 13.50
N SER A 132 -22.66 7.00 14.43
CA SER A 132 -23.16 5.71 14.91
C SER A 132 -24.54 5.82 15.56
N LYS A 133 -24.80 6.91 16.29
CA LYS A 133 -26.09 7.19 16.93
C LYS A 133 -27.25 7.34 15.94
N ASP A 134 -26.97 7.70 14.69
CA ASP A 134 -27.99 7.93 13.66
C ASP A 134 -28.26 6.66 12.82
N ARG A 135 -27.51 5.57 13.06
CA ARG A 135 -27.64 4.31 12.31
C ARG A 135 -28.88 3.53 12.69
N LYS A 136 -29.54 3.01 11.68
CA LYS A 136 -30.71 2.13 11.81
C LYS A 136 -30.28 0.65 11.87
N ASP A 137 -31.18 -0.22 12.31
CA ASP A 137 -30.94 -1.67 12.39
C ASP A 137 -30.63 -2.33 11.03
N ASN A 138 -31.08 -1.72 9.93
CA ASN A 138 -30.84 -2.21 8.58
C ASN A 138 -29.54 -1.71 7.92
N GLU A 139 -28.74 -0.91 8.61
CA GLU A 139 -27.42 -0.48 8.14
C GLU A 139 -26.32 -1.43 8.64
N PRO A 140 -25.22 -1.64 7.89
CA PRO A 140 -24.11 -2.50 8.30
C PRO A 140 -23.55 -2.09 9.65
N LEU A 141 -23.06 -3.05 10.45
CA LEU A 141 -22.23 -2.75 11.61
C LEU A 141 -20.88 -2.19 11.13
N ILE A 142 -20.47 -1.04 11.67
CA ILE A 142 -19.23 -0.37 11.34
C ILE A 142 -18.22 -0.62 12.46
N ILE A 143 -17.18 -1.39 12.14
CA ILE A 143 -16.15 -1.79 13.09
C ILE A 143 -14.78 -1.29 12.64
N ALA A 144 -13.85 -1.10 13.57
CA ALA A 144 -12.47 -0.78 13.22
C ALA A 144 -11.43 -1.49 14.09
N GLY A 145 -10.27 -1.78 13.50
CA GLY A 145 -9.07 -2.24 14.19
C GLY A 145 -7.83 -1.55 13.64
N GLY A 146 -6.67 -1.82 14.21
CA GLY A 146 -5.38 -1.31 13.71
C GLY A 146 -4.60 -0.47 14.73
N PRO A 147 -3.31 -0.25 14.47
CA PRO A 147 -2.36 0.24 15.48
C PRO A 147 -2.60 1.69 15.92
N ALA A 148 -3.27 2.53 15.12
CA ALA A 148 -3.60 3.89 15.52
C ALA A 148 -4.65 3.93 16.66
N LEU A 149 -5.37 2.82 16.89
CA LEU A 149 -6.39 2.70 17.93
C LEU A 149 -5.83 2.37 19.31
N THR A 150 -4.57 2.72 19.60
CA THR A 150 -4.16 2.89 21.01
C THR A 150 -4.93 4.04 21.68
N ASN A 151 -5.51 4.95 20.88
CA ASN A 151 -6.55 5.87 21.28
C ASN A 151 -7.67 5.92 20.23
N PRO A 152 -8.80 5.20 20.45
CA PRO A 152 -9.97 5.24 19.58
C PRO A 152 -10.92 6.43 19.82
N GLU A 153 -10.75 7.19 20.91
CA GLU A 153 -11.71 8.23 21.32
C GLU A 153 -12.06 9.27 20.23
N PRO A 154 -11.10 9.82 19.46
CA PRO A 154 -11.40 10.77 18.39
C PRO A 154 -12.37 10.24 17.31
N PHE A 155 -12.48 8.92 17.18
CA PHE A 155 -13.28 8.25 16.16
C PHE A 155 -14.61 7.71 16.68
N CYS A 156 -14.86 7.78 17.99
CA CYS A 156 -15.92 7.03 18.66
C CYS A 156 -17.33 7.31 18.12
N ASP A 157 -17.59 8.53 17.67
CA ASP A 157 -18.91 8.87 17.13
C ASP A 157 -19.16 8.25 15.73
N PHE A 158 -18.13 7.72 15.06
CA PHE A 158 -18.23 7.12 13.73
C PHE A 158 -18.26 5.59 13.72
N PHE A 159 -18.07 4.91 14.85
CA PHE A 159 -17.95 3.45 14.89
C PHE A 159 -18.93 2.83 15.89
N ASP A 160 -19.44 1.64 15.57
CA ASP A 160 -20.27 0.87 16.50
C ASP A 160 -19.38 0.15 17.53
N MET A 161 -18.19 -0.31 17.12
CA MET A 161 -17.20 -0.90 18.02
C MET A 161 -15.78 -0.84 17.44
N PHE A 162 -14.79 -1.03 18.31
CA PHE A 162 -13.38 -1.18 17.98
C PHE A 162 -12.85 -2.53 18.43
N VAL A 163 -11.94 -3.11 17.66
CA VAL A 163 -11.19 -4.32 17.99
C VAL A 163 -9.76 -3.93 18.35
N LEU A 164 -9.40 -4.11 19.62
CA LEU A 164 -8.11 -3.74 20.18
C LEU A 164 -7.15 -4.94 20.15
N GLY A 165 -5.98 -4.76 19.53
CA GLY A 165 -4.96 -5.81 19.42
C GLY A 165 -5.12 -6.66 18.16
N ASP A 166 -4.95 -7.97 18.31
CA ASP A 166 -4.98 -8.90 17.17
C ASP A 166 -6.42 -9.26 16.76
N GLY A 167 -6.71 -9.16 15.46
CA GLY A 167 -8.07 -9.26 14.92
C GLY A 167 -8.47 -10.64 14.41
N GLU A 168 -7.51 -11.55 14.20
CA GLU A 168 -7.72 -12.83 13.51
C GLU A 168 -8.73 -13.73 14.24
N GLU A 169 -8.64 -13.87 15.56
CA GLU A 169 -9.65 -14.62 16.34
C GLU A 169 -10.91 -13.78 16.59
N ALA A 170 -10.74 -12.47 16.83
CA ALA A 170 -11.86 -11.57 17.14
C ALA A 170 -12.90 -11.58 16.04
N ILE A 171 -12.47 -11.51 14.78
CA ILE A 171 -13.38 -11.41 13.64
C ILE A 171 -14.24 -12.67 13.49
N GLU A 172 -13.71 -13.85 13.84
CA GLU A 172 -14.46 -15.10 13.82
C GLU A 172 -15.57 -15.09 14.88
N TYR A 173 -15.25 -14.69 16.11
CA TYR A 173 -16.25 -14.54 17.17
C TYR A 173 -17.31 -13.48 16.81
N ILE A 174 -16.89 -12.33 16.28
CA ILE A 174 -17.78 -11.24 15.87
C ILE A 174 -18.75 -11.73 14.79
N ILE A 175 -18.25 -12.37 13.72
CA ILE A 175 -19.10 -12.88 12.63
C ILE A 175 -20.11 -13.90 13.18
N ASN A 176 -19.69 -14.81 14.05
CA ASN A 176 -20.60 -15.83 14.62
C ASN A 176 -21.72 -15.19 15.45
N VAL A 177 -21.39 -14.25 16.34
CA VAL A 177 -22.40 -13.52 17.13
C VAL A 177 -23.35 -12.71 16.25
N CYS A 178 -22.85 -12.09 15.18
CA CYS A 178 -23.69 -11.35 14.25
C CYS A 178 -24.63 -12.27 13.44
N LYS A 179 -24.15 -13.45 13.02
CA LYS A 179 -25.00 -14.46 12.36
C LYS A 179 -26.12 -14.96 13.28
N GLU A 180 -25.79 -15.26 14.52
CA GLU A 180 -26.77 -15.69 15.53
C GLU A 180 -27.80 -14.59 15.80
N SER A 181 -27.33 -13.35 15.95
CA SER A 181 -28.19 -12.17 16.13
C SER A 181 -29.13 -11.97 14.93
N LYS A 182 -28.62 -12.11 13.69
CA LYS A 182 -29.43 -12.01 12.46
C LYS A 182 -30.49 -13.11 12.39
N LYS A 183 -30.15 -14.35 12.78
CA LYS A 183 -31.10 -15.48 12.85
C LYS A 183 -32.18 -15.25 13.90
N ALA A 184 -31.80 -14.70 15.06
CA ALA A 184 -32.72 -14.38 16.15
C ALA A 184 -33.47 -13.05 15.95
N ARG A 185 -33.14 -12.28 14.91
CA ARG A 185 -33.70 -10.94 14.62
C ARG A 185 -33.52 -9.96 15.79
N LEU A 186 -32.37 -10.01 16.45
CA LEU A 186 -32.02 -9.06 17.51
C LEU A 186 -31.82 -7.66 16.92
N SER A 187 -32.12 -6.64 17.73
CA SER A 187 -31.81 -5.25 17.40
C SER A 187 -30.30 -5.01 17.33
N ARG A 188 -29.88 -3.89 16.72
CA ARG A 188 -28.47 -3.46 16.72
C ARG A 188 -27.92 -3.35 18.14
N LEU A 189 -28.70 -2.77 19.05
CA LEU A 189 -28.27 -2.57 20.44
C LEU A 189 -28.03 -3.90 21.16
N GLU A 190 -28.93 -4.88 21.00
CA GLU A 190 -28.76 -6.22 21.58
C GLU A 190 -27.56 -6.95 20.98
N THR A 191 -27.37 -6.84 19.66
CA THR A 191 -26.22 -7.40 18.96
C THR A 191 -24.91 -6.83 19.50
N VAL A 192 -24.82 -5.51 19.59
CA VAL A 192 -23.64 -4.81 20.12
C VAL A 192 -23.40 -5.13 21.60
N LYS A 193 -24.46 -5.30 22.41
CA LYS A 193 -24.36 -5.77 23.81
C LYS A 193 -23.78 -7.19 23.92
N ASN A 194 -24.09 -8.07 22.97
CA ASN A 194 -23.49 -9.41 22.94
C ASN A 194 -22.02 -9.35 22.48
N LEU A 195 -21.71 -8.50 21.50
CA LEU A 195 -20.35 -8.32 21.01
C LEU A 195 -19.41 -7.70 22.06
N SER A 196 -19.89 -6.81 22.92
CA SER A 196 -19.07 -6.21 23.99
C SER A 196 -18.57 -7.20 25.04
N LYS A 197 -19.09 -8.44 25.05
CA LYS A 197 -18.62 -9.50 25.94
C LYS A 197 -17.30 -10.11 25.45
N ILE A 198 -17.00 -10.00 24.14
CA ILE A 198 -15.78 -10.51 23.52
C ILE A 198 -14.58 -9.68 24.00
N ASP A 199 -13.52 -10.34 24.46
CA ASP A 199 -12.30 -9.64 24.87
C ASP A 199 -11.67 -8.87 23.70
N GLY A 200 -11.23 -7.65 23.99
CA GLY A 200 -10.71 -6.69 23.02
C GLY A 200 -11.75 -5.95 22.20
N VAL A 201 -13.04 -6.22 22.37
CA VAL A 201 -14.11 -5.42 21.74
C VAL A 201 -14.49 -4.25 22.65
N TYR A 202 -14.20 -3.04 22.18
CA TYR A 202 -14.58 -1.79 22.83
C TYR A 202 -15.79 -1.18 22.12
N VAL A 203 -16.88 -0.94 22.87
CA VAL A 203 -18.11 -0.31 22.35
C VAL A 203 -18.24 1.10 22.93
N PRO A 204 -18.02 2.17 22.15
CA PRO A 204 -17.97 3.54 22.66
C PRO A 204 -19.24 4.02 23.36
N SER A 205 -20.40 3.63 22.83
CA SER A 205 -21.71 4.04 23.35
C SER A 205 -22.01 3.48 24.75
N PHE A 206 -21.20 2.54 25.24
CA PHE A 206 -21.34 1.98 26.58
C PHE A 206 -20.48 2.69 27.64
N TYR A 207 -19.86 3.81 27.30
CA TYR A 207 -19.05 4.62 28.21
C TYR A 207 -19.47 6.09 28.13
N ASN A 208 -19.77 6.65 29.30
CA ASN A 208 -20.05 8.08 29.48
C ASN A 208 -18.78 8.81 29.90
N VAL A 209 -18.46 9.88 29.17
CA VAL A 209 -17.34 10.78 29.50
C VAL A 209 -17.90 12.02 30.18
N LYS A 210 -17.34 12.37 31.34
CA LYS A 210 -17.61 13.63 32.04
C LYS A 210 -16.35 14.49 32.01
N TYR A 211 -16.54 15.80 31.90
CA TYR A 211 -15.46 16.78 31.86
C TYR A 211 -15.49 17.68 33.09
N ASN A 212 -14.33 18.22 33.45
CA ASN A 212 -14.18 19.31 34.40
C ASN A 212 -14.43 20.65 33.69
N ASP A 213 -14.54 21.74 34.47
CA ASP A 213 -14.77 23.09 33.93
C ASP A 213 -13.59 23.58 33.07
N ASP A 214 -12.38 23.07 33.31
CA ASP A 214 -11.17 23.34 32.53
C ASP A 214 -11.04 22.47 31.26
N ASN A 215 -12.11 21.74 30.89
CA ASN A 215 -12.18 20.82 29.77
C ASN A 215 -11.32 19.55 29.88
N THR A 216 -10.64 19.30 30.99
CA THR A 216 -10.00 18.00 31.25
C THR A 216 -11.04 16.92 31.55
N ILE A 217 -10.68 15.64 31.39
CA ILE A 217 -11.61 14.53 31.65
C ILE A 217 -11.72 14.31 33.16
N LYS A 218 -12.95 14.33 33.65
CA LYS A 218 -13.31 14.05 35.05
C LYS A 218 -13.48 12.57 35.32
N SER A 219 -14.06 11.82 34.38
CA SER A 219 -14.25 10.37 34.49
C SER A 219 -14.71 9.77 33.16
N VAL A 220 -14.27 8.54 32.87
CA VAL A 220 -14.84 7.66 31.85
C VAL A 220 -15.47 6.47 32.55
N ILE A 221 -16.80 6.38 32.55
CA ILE A 221 -17.53 5.37 33.32
C ILE A 221 -18.45 4.53 32.43
N PRO A 222 -18.53 3.21 32.67
CA PRO A 222 -19.51 2.37 32.00
C PRO A 222 -20.95 2.83 32.26
N VAL A 223 -21.82 2.68 31.26
CA VAL A 223 -23.25 3.03 31.38
C VAL A 223 -24.03 2.06 32.27
N SER A 224 -23.50 0.86 32.54
CA SER A 224 -24.11 -0.15 33.41
C SER A 224 -23.08 -1.10 34.00
N LYS A 225 -23.47 -1.89 35.01
CA LYS A 225 -22.61 -2.89 35.67
C LYS A 225 -22.27 -4.09 34.77
N ASP A 226 -23.04 -4.33 33.71
CA ASP A 226 -22.81 -5.42 32.75
C ASP A 226 -21.63 -5.12 31.80
N VAL A 227 -21.17 -3.87 31.75
CA VAL A 227 -20.12 -3.40 30.85
C VAL A 227 -18.80 -3.39 31.61
N LYS A 228 -17.77 -3.99 31.00
CA LYS A 228 -16.42 -4.05 31.60
C LYS A 228 -15.88 -2.63 31.82
N PRO A 229 -15.39 -2.27 33.02
CA PRO A 229 -14.79 -0.95 33.24
C PRO A 229 -13.51 -0.74 32.44
N VAL A 230 -12.77 -1.83 32.18
CA VAL A 230 -11.54 -1.81 31.38
C VAL A 230 -11.65 -2.85 30.27
N VAL A 231 -11.30 -2.46 29.03
CA VAL A 231 -11.25 -3.36 27.88
C VAL A 231 -9.79 -3.71 27.58
N LYS A 232 -9.45 -4.98 27.76
CA LYS A 232 -8.11 -5.50 27.49
C LYS A 232 -7.95 -5.91 26.03
N LYS A 233 -6.85 -5.50 25.39
CA LYS A 233 -6.52 -5.90 24.02
C LYS A 233 -6.38 -7.42 23.87
N ARG A 234 -6.64 -7.93 22.67
CA ARG A 234 -6.35 -9.32 22.32
C ARG A 234 -4.90 -9.54 21.92
N ILE A 235 -4.39 -10.71 22.27
CA ILE A 235 -3.06 -11.19 21.90
C ILE A 235 -3.23 -12.59 21.30
N LEU A 236 -2.85 -12.74 20.04
CA LEU A 236 -2.88 -13.98 19.28
C LEU A 236 -1.67 -14.87 19.57
N ASN A 237 -1.82 -16.20 19.54
CA ASN A 237 -0.64 -17.06 19.47
C ASN A 237 -0.13 -17.16 18.03
N LEU A 238 1.05 -16.58 17.76
CA LEU A 238 1.61 -16.51 16.41
C LEU A 238 2.09 -17.86 15.85
N GLU A 239 2.36 -18.84 16.72
CA GLU A 239 2.80 -20.19 16.31
C GLU A 239 1.73 -20.87 15.46
N ASN A 240 0.49 -20.87 15.96
CA ASN A 240 -0.66 -21.50 15.32
C ASN A 240 -1.52 -20.53 14.51
N ALA A 241 -1.26 -19.22 14.60
CA ALA A 241 -1.98 -18.19 13.86
C ALA A 241 -2.06 -18.48 12.36
N TYR A 242 -3.25 -18.27 11.79
CA TYR A 242 -3.47 -18.30 10.36
C TYR A 242 -2.56 -17.29 9.64
N PHE A 243 -2.13 -17.64 8.43
CA PHE A 243 -1.44 -16.74 7.52
C PHE A 243 -1.69 -17.22 6.08
N PRO A 244 -2.01 -16.33 5.13
CA PRO A 244 -2.36 -16.74 3.78
C PRO A 244 -1.17 -17.34 3.04
N GLY A 245 -1.33 -18.57 2.54
CA GLY A 245 -0.32 -19.24 1.71
C GLY A 245 -0.32 -18.78 0.25
N LYS A 246 -1.42 -18.17 -0.21
CA LYS A 246 -1.59 -17.64 -1.57
C LYS A 246 -2.00 -16.18 -1.50
N LYS A 247 -1.03 -15.29 -1.54
CA LYS A 247 -1.25 -13.84 -1.51
C LYS A 247 -1.91 -13.32 -2.78
N ILE A 248 -2.73 -12.28 -2.63
CA ILE A 248 -3.35 -11.61 -3.78
C ILE A 248 -2.23 -11.05 -4.68
N ILE A 249 -2.44 -11.10 -5.99
CA ILE A 249 -1.55 -10.49 -6.97
C ILE A 249 -2.25 -9.27 -7.58
N PRO A 250 -1.97 -8.06 -7.07
CA PRO A 250 -2.45 -6.82 -7.65
C PRO A 250 -2.08 -6.66 -9.11
N PHE A 251 -2.99 -6.12 -9.92
CA PHE A 251 -2.64 -5.60 -11.25
C PHE A 251 -1.88 -4.28 -11.15
N VAL A 252 -2.29 -3.43 -10.21
CA VAL A 252 -1.64 -2.14 -9.95
C VAL A 252 -0.45 -2.37 -9.04
N LYS A 253 0.69 -1.76 -9.38
CA LYS A 253 1.87 -1.78 -8.52
C LYS A 253 1.56 -1.13 -7.16
N THR A 254 1.67 -1.91 -6.09
CA THR A 254 1.44 -1.43 -4.72
C THR A 254 2.69 -0.80 -4.11
N VAL A 255 2.55 -0.16 -2.94
CA VAL A 255 3.67 0.44 -2.19
C VAL A 255 4.71 -0.62 -1.81
N HIS A 256 4.25 -1.82 -1.43
CA HIS A 256 5.11 -2.98 -1.15
C HIS A 256 4.79 -4.12 -2.10
N ASP A 257 5.37 -4.04 -3.30
CA ASP A 257 5.16 -4.98 -4.40
C ASP A 257 6.10 -6.20 -4.32
N ARG A 258 5.89 -7.04 -3.30
CA ARG A 258 6.75 -8.18 -2.96
C ARG A 258 6.02 -9.22 -2.11
N LEU A 259 6.56 -10.44 -2.03
CA LEU A 259 6.05 -11.46 -1.12
C LEU A 259 6.44 -11.10 0.32
N ASN A 260 5.50 -10.49 1.05
CA ASN A 260 5.72 -10.08 2.43
C ASN A 260 5.30 -11.20 3.42
N ILE A 261 6.21 -11.68 4.26
CA ILE A 261 5.96 -12.73 5.26
C ILE A 261 6.29 -12.20 6.65
N GLU A 262 5.31 -12.21 7.56
CA GLU A 262 5.51 -11.78 8.95
C GLU A 262 6.27 -12.84 9.73
N VAL A 263 7.50 -12.54 10.16
CA VAL A 263 8.32 -13.48 10.95
C VAL A 263 8.03 -13.39 12.44
N ALA A 264 7.60 -12.23 12.90
CA ALA A 264 7.32 -11.95 14.30
C ALA A 264 6.40 -10.74 14.45
N ARG A 265 5.67 -10.68 15.56
CA ARG A 265 4.79 -9.59 15.97
C ARG A 265 5.22 -9.05 17.33
N GLY A 266 5.20 -7.73 17.49
CA GLY A 266 5.78 -7.04 18.64
C GLY A 266 7.21 -6.58 18.39
N CYS A 267 7.87 -6.03 19.41
CA CYS A 267 9.28 -5.67 19.39
C CYS A 267 9.87 -5.95 20.78
N PRO A 268 11.06 -6.57 20.89
CA PRO A 268 11.73 -6.68 22.19
C PRO A 268 12.21 -5.31 22.72
N GLY A 269 12.38 -4.33 21.83
CA GLY A 269 12.67 -2.96 22.19
C GLY A 269 11.47 -2.28 22.87
N GLN A 270 11.74 -1.61 23.99
CA GLN A 270 10.75 -0.87 24.78
C GLN A 270 10.94 0.65 24.67
N CYS A 271 11.24 1.14 23.46
CA CYS A 271 11.47 2.56 23.23
C CYS A 271 10.28 3.41 23.72
N ARG A 272 10.57 4.50 24.44
CA ARG A 272 9.58 5.32 25.17
C ARG A 272 8.56 6.01 24.28
N PHE A 273 8.95 6.32 23.04
CA PHE A 273 8.12 6.98 22.04
C PHE A 273 7.24 6.02 21.21
N CYS A 274 7.52 4.70 21.25
CA CYS A 274 7.06 3.80 20.20
C CYS A 274 5.68 3.20 20.49
N GLN A 275 4.64 3.79 19.91
CA GLN A 275 3.26 3.28 19.93
C GLN A 275 3.17 1.82 19.46
N ALA A 276 3.86 1.49 18.36
CA ALA A 276 3.84 0.14 17.79
C ALA A 276 4.37 -0.92 18.77
N SER A 277 5.43 -0.63 19.51
CA SER A 277 5.95 -1.57 20.54
C SER A 277 4.86 -1.91 21.56
N LYS A 278 4.09 -0.90 21.99
CA LYS A 278 3.04 -1.04 23.00
C LYS A 278 1.80 -1.74 22.45
N TYR A 279 1.36 -1.38 21.24
CA TYR A 279 0.23 -2.03 20.57
C TYR A 279 0.49 -3.53 20.37
N TYR A 280 1.64 -3.90 19.79
CA TYR A 280 1.91 -5.28 19.37
C TYR A 280 2.55 -6.17 20.45
N SER A 281 2.95 -5.62 21.60
CA SER A 281 3.48 -6.37 22.76
C SER A 281 2.52 -7.49 23.21
N PRO A 282 3.01 -8.68 23.60
CA PRO A 282 4.42 -9.09 23.73
C PRO A 282 5.07 -9.53 22.41
N TRP A 283 6.39 -9.66 22.42
CA TRP A 283 7.19 -10.21 21.31
C TRP A 283 6.86 -11.70 21.08
N ARG A 284 6.39 -12.03 19.87
CA ARG A 284 5.96 -13.38 19.47
C ARG A 284 6.51 -13.69 18.09
N GLN A 285 7.00 -14.91 17.89
CA GLN A 285 7.70 -15.31 16.67
C GLN A 285 7.01 -16.51 16.01
N ARG A 286 7.06 -16.59 14.67
CA ARG A 286 6.60 -17.77 13.94
C ARG A 286 7.69 -18.85 13.94
N PRO A 287 7.33 -20.15 13.97
CA PRO A 287 8.29 -21.23 13.78
C PRO A 287 8.95 -21.18 12.39
N LEU A 288 10.24 -21.52 12.33
CA LEU A 288 11.02 -21.53 11.09
C LEU A 288 10.39 -22.42 10.00
N GLU A 289 9.98 -23.63 10.35
CA GLU A 289 9.39 -24.59 9.41
C GLU A 289 8.15 -24.00 8.70
N LYS A 290 7.30 -23.32 9.47
CA LYS A 290 6.11 -22.65 8.94
C LYS A 290 6.48 -21.50 8.01
N LEU A 291 7.53 -20.73 8.33
CA LEU A 291 8.01 -19.66 7.46
C LEU A 291 8.55 -20.21 6.13
N LEU A 292 9.33 -21.30 6.16
CA LEU A 292 9.85 -21.93 4.94
C LEU A 292 8.74 -22.53 4.07
N ASP A 293 7.69 -23.10 4.69
CA ASP A 293 6.49 -23.53 3.98
C ASP A 293 5.75 -22.35 3.33
N LEU A 294 5.56 -21.24 4.05
CA LEU A 294 4.96 -20.01 3.52
C LEU A 294 5.77 -19.42 2.36
N VAL A 295 7.11 -19.41 2.45
CA VAL A 295 7.99 -19.02 1.35
C VAL A 295 7.74 -19.89 0.12
N LYS A 296 7.77 -21.23 0.28
CA LYS A 296 7.56 -22.19 -0.81
C LYS A 296 6.19 -22.05 -1.47
N LYS A 297 5.13 -21.86 -0.68
CA LYS A 297 3.75 -21.67 -1.17
C LYS A 297 3.60 -20.33 -1.85
N GLY A 298 4.08 -19.26 -1.21
CA GLY A 298 3.99 -17.89 -1.68
C GLY A 298 4.69 -17.68 -3.02
N ILE A 299 5.93 -18.15 -3.19
CA ILE A 299 6.66 -18.05 -4.47
C ILE A 299 5.87 -18.72 -5.60
N ARG A 300 5.41 -19.97 -5.38
CA ARG A 300 4.66 -20.73 -6.39
C ARG A 300 3.33 -20.07 -6.73
N ALA A 301 2.65 -19.52 -5.73
CA ALA A 301 1.34 -18.91 -5.89
C ALA A 301 1.38 -17.51 -6.53
N THR A 302 2.48 -16.76 -6.37
CA THR A 302 2.53 -15.33 -6.72
C THR A 302 3.50 -14.98 -7.85
N GLY A 303 4.59 -15.73 -8.01
CA GLY A 303 5.63 -15.36 -8.96
C GLY A 303 6.36 -14.06 -8.62
N PHE A 304 6.25 -13.55 -7.38
CA PHE A 304 7.03 -12.39 -6.95
C PHE A 304 8.53 -12.61 -7.17
N GLU A 305 9.24 -11.52 -7.42
CA GLU A 305 10.70 -11.51 -7.63
C GLU A 305 11.46 -11.15 -6.36
N GLU A 306 10.77 -10.60 -5.36
CA GLU A 306 11.31 -10.18 -4.08
C GLU A 306 10.50 -10.80 -2.94
N ILE A 307 11.19 -11.25 -1.89
CA ILE A 307 10.62 -11.68 -0.62
C ILE A 307 11.07 -10.70 0.47
N SER A 308 10.15 -10.30 1.31
CA SER A 308 10.44 -9.47 2.48
C SER A 308 9.95 -10.14 3.75
N PHE A 309 10.84 -10.21 4.74
CA PHE A 309 10.51 -10.67 6.08
C PHE A 309 10.13 -9.46 6.94
N SER A 310 8.86 -9.39 7.35
CA SER A 310 8.33 -8.26 8.12
C SER A 310 8.24 -8.56 9.61
N SER A 311 8.64 -7.57 10.39
CA SER A 311 8.53 -7.48 11.85
C SER A 311 8.97 -6.06 12.26
N LEU A 312 8.56 -5.58 13.44
CA LEU A 312 9.11 -4.35 14.00
C LEU A 312 10.61 -4.46 14.33
N SER A 313 11.10 -5.68 14.57
CA SER A 313 12.53 -5.95 14.75
C SER A 313 12.91 -7.29 14.11
N CYS A 314 13.02 -7.31 12.78
CA CYS A 314 13.37 -8.53 12.04
C CYS A 314 14.74 -9.09 12.43
N SER A 315 15.69 -8.23 12.83
CA SER A 315 17.02 -8.62 13.30
C SER A 315 17.03 -9.32 14.65
N ASP A 316 15.92 -9.33 15.40
CA ASP A 316 15.84 -10.04 16.68
C ASP A 316 15.11 -11.39 16.55
N TYR A 317 14.81 -11.83 15.32
CA TYR A 317 14.23 -13.14 15.07
C TYR A 317 15.27 -14.25 15.31
N LYS A 318 14.93 -15.22 16.18
CA LYS A 318 15.88 -16.20 16.72
C LYS A 318 16.57 -17.07 15.66
N ASN A 319 15.88 -17.40 14.56
CA ASN A 319 16.38 -18.26 13.48
C ASN A 319 16.62 -17.46 12.19
N LEU A 320 16.99 -16.18 12.26
CA LEU A 320 17.11 -15.33 11.06
C LEU A 320 18.16 -15.85 10.07
N ASP A 321 19.36 -16.21 10.56
CA ASP A 321 20.44 -16.70 9.71
C ASP A 321 20.01 -17.95 8.93
N GLU A 322 19.42 -18.92 9.63
CA GLU A 322 18.91 -20.16 9.06
C GLU A 322 17.77 -19.90 8.06
N LEU A 323 16.81 -19.02 8.40
CA LEU A 323 15.74 -18.62 7.49
C LEU A 323 16.28 -18.02 6.19
N LEU A 324 17.29 -17.15 6.27
CA LEU A 324 17.89 -16.50 5.11
C LEU A 324 18.68 -17.48 4.24
N ILE A 325 19.46 -18.39 4.85
CA ILE A 325 20.20 -19.45 4.15
C ILE A 325 19.24 -20.38 3.43
N GLU A 326 18.26 -20.93 4.13
CA GLU A 326 17.30 -21.87 3.58
C GLU A 326 16.43 -21.22 2.51
N THR A 327 16.00 -19.97 2.72
CA THR A 327 15.32 -19.20 1.67
C THR A 327 16.20 -19.04 0.44
N ASN A 328 17.48 -18.67 0.60
CA ASN A 328 18.40 -18.52 -0.52
C ASN A 328 18.63 -19.85 -1.27
N ASN A 329 18.73 -20.98 -0.55
CA ASN A 329 18.86 -22.32 -1.12
C ASN A 329 17.63 -22.72 -1.92
N LEU A 330 16.42 -22.45 -1.40
CA LEU A 330 15.16 -22.60 -2.14
C LEU A 330 15.13 -21.71 -3.39
N CYS A 331 15.75 -20.53 -3.30
CA CYS A 331 15.74 -19.50 -4.34
C CYS A 331 16.82 -19.68 -5.42
N GLY A 332 17.88 -20.47 -5.19
CA GLY A 332 19.10 -20.54 -6.01
C GLY A 332 18.91 -20.87 -7.50
N LYS A 333 17.72 -21.37 -7.90
CA LYS A 333 17.33 -21.60 -9.31
C LYS A 333 16.34 -20.57 -9.89
N SER A 334 15.81 -19.64 -9.08
CA SER A 334 14.57 -18.89 -9.36
C SER A 334 14.72 -17.35 -9.42
N ASN A 335 15.96 -16.82 -9.38
CA ASN A 335 16.25 -15.38 -9.46
C ASN A 335 15.47 -14.51 -8.45
N LEU A 336 15.17 -15.01 -7.26
CA LEU A 336 14.52 -14.25 -6.18
C LEU A 336 15.50 -13.35 -5.42
N SER A 337 15.07 -12.15 -5.03
CA SER A 337 15.78 -11.24 -4.12
C SER A 337 15.17 -11.30 -2.72
N ILE A 338 15.98 -11.03 -1.70
CA ILE A 338 15.53 -10.89 -0.31
C ILE A 338 15.71 -9.42 0.08
N SER A 339 14.69 -8.84 0.71
CA SER A 339 14.74 -7.51 1.31
C SER A 339 14.32 -7.55 2.79
N LEU A 340 14.89 -6.65 3.58
CA LEU A 340 14.56 -6.49 4.99
C LEU A 340 14.04 -5.06 5.24
N PRO A 341 13.16 -4.85 6.23
CA PRO A 341 12.78 -3.53 6.70
C PRO A 341 13.98 -2.80 7.31
N SER A 342 13.75 -1.54 7.75
CA SER A 342 14.78 -0.77 8.46
C SER A 342 15.37 -1.55 9.63
N LEU A 343 16.70 -1.56 9.73
CA LEU A 343 17.42 -2.36 10.71
C LEU A 343 17.88 -1.52 11.91
N ARG A 344 17.95 -2.14 13.09
CA ARG A 344 18.67 -1.57 14.23
C ARG A 344 20.18 -1.69 13.97
N CYS A 345 21.00 -0.72 14.39
CA CYS A 345 22.45 -0.81 14.23
C CYS A 345 23.03 -1.86 15.20
N THR A 346 23.17 -3.10 14.74
CA THR A 346 23.73 -4.21 15.53
C THR A 346 24.57 -5.13 14.63
N LYS A 347 25.46 -5.93 15.24
CA LYS A 347 26.21 -6.96 14.53
C LYS A 347 25.29 -7.98 13.84
N HIS A 348 24.15 -8.33 14.43
CA HIS A 348 23.19 -9.26 13.86
C HIS A 348 22.54 -8.72 12.58
N SER A 349 22.16 -7.43 12.57
CA SER A 349 21.63 -6.77 11.38
C SER A 349 22.58 -6.81 10.18
N LEU A 350 23.90 -6.77 10.41
CA LEU A 350 24.90 -6.84 9.35
C LEU A 350 25.09 -8.26 8.78
N LYS A 351 24.95 -9.30 9.61
CA LYS A 351 24.94 -10.68 9.11
C LYS A 351 23.79 -10.87 8.12
N ALA A 352 22.61 -10.39 8.47
CA ALA A 352 21.43 -10.43 7.59
C ALA A 352 21.63 -9.64 6.29
N ALA A 353 22.35 -8.52 6.34
CA ALA A 353 22.65 -7.69 5.18
C ALA A 353 23.47 -8.38 4.07
N ARG A 354 24.12 -9.52 4.34
CA ARG A 354 24.80 -10.34 3.31
C ARG A 354 23.84 -11.01 2.34
N TYR A 355 22.68 -11.41 2.84
CA TYR A 355 21.65 -12.10 2.05
C TYR A 355 20.73 -11.11 1.34
N ILE A 356 20.77 -9.83 1.73
CA ILE A 356 20.10 -8.76 1.01
C ILE A 356 20.79 -8.59 -0.34
N ASN A 357 20.08 -8.98 -1.38
CA ASN A 357 20.59 -8.99 -2.72
C ASN A 357 20.79 -7.54 -3.22
N ARG A 358 22.01 -7.19 -3.63
CA ARG A 358 22.42 -5.86 -4.14
C ARG A 358 21.93 -5.59 -5.57
N ARG A 359 20.73 -6.06 -5.87
CA ARG A 359 20.19 -6.20 -7.22
C ARG A 359 19.59 -4.92 -7.80
N SER A 360 19.63 -3.79 -7.10
CA SER A 360 19.27 -2.50 -7.70
C SER A 360 20.52 -1.78 -8.20
N LYS A 361 20.38 -0.86 -9.16
CA LYS A 361 21.51 -0.03 -9.65
C LYS A 361 22.21 0.76 -8.53
N ARG A 362 21.52 1.00 -7.40
CA ARG A 362 22.02 1.68 -6.19
C ARG A 362 21.34 1.08 -4.94
N PRO A 363 21.79 -0.08 -4.45
CA PRO A 363 21.17 -0.72 -3.31
C PRO A 363 21.44 0.11 -2.05
N THR A 364 20.38 0.39 -1.30
CA THR A 364 20.47 1.18 -0.06
C THR A 364 20.16 0.31 1.14
N LEU A 365 21.01 0.39 2.17
CA LEU A 365 20.72 -0.20 3.48
C LEU A 365 20.11 0.89 4.37
N THR A 366 19.06 0.58 5.12
CA THR A 366 18.36 1.57 5.96
C THR A 366 18.55 1.23 7.42
N PHE A 367 19.04 2.18 8.20
CA PHE A 367 19.15 2.08 9.64
C PHE A 367 18.38 3.21 10.32
N ALA A 368 17.91 2.96 11.54
CA ALA A 368 17.22 3.96 12.34
C ALA A 368 17.94 4.17 13.68
N PRO A 369 18.92 5.10 13.76
CA PRO A 369 19.49 5.53 15.03
C PRO A 369 18.51 6.33 15.90
N GLU A 370 17.54 7.00 15.27
CA GLU A 370 16.53 7.91 15.85
C GLU A 370 17.06 9.20 16.46
N ALA A 371 18.22 9.21 17.09
CA ALA A 371 18.79 10.41 17.70
C ALA A 371 20.31 10.50 17.51
N GLY A 372 20.82 11.75 17.50
CA GLY A 372 22.22 12.07 17.20
C GLY A 372 23.20 11.66 18.29
N THR A 373 22.90 11.96 19.55
CA THR A 373 23.75 11.62 20.70
C THR A 373 23.33 10.34 21.41
N GLU A 374 24.24 9.74 22.15
CA GLU A 374 23.94 8.57 22.99
C GLU A 374 22.97 8.94 24.12
N ARG A 375 23.16 10.10 24.76
CA ARG A 375 22.21 10.67 25.72
C ARG A 375 20.79 10.68 25.17
N MET A 376 20.57 11.27 24.00
CA MET A 376 19.23 11.38 23.42
C MET A 376 18.66 10.01 23.02
N ARG A 377 19.50 9.07 22.61
CA ARG A 377 19.08 7.67 22.41
C ARG A 377 18.67 6.99 23.72
N ASN A 378 19.34 7.29 24.83
CA ASN A 378 18.94 6.80 26.15
C ASN A 378 17.64 7.46 26.64
N VAL A 379 17.46 8.78 26.44
CA VAL A 379 16.22 9.52 26.74
C VAL A 379 15.01 8.82 26.13
N ILE A 380 15.09 8.46 24.84
CA ILE A 380 14.00 7.79 24.13
C ILE A 380 13.90 6.28 24.40
N GLY A 381 14.73 5.72 25.28
CA GLY A 381 14.74 4.30 25.64
C GLY A 381 15.34 3.38 24.57
N LYS A 382 16.16 3.92 23.66
CA LYS A 382 16.85 3.20 22.60
C LYS A 382 18.34 3.10 22.93
N TYR A 383 18.69 2.30 23.93
CA TYR A 383 20.07 2.03 24.36
C TYR A 383 20.92 1.46 23.20
N LEU A 384 21.56 2.34 22.46
CA LEU A 384 22.36 2.07 21.28
C LEU A 384 23.53 3.04 21.31
N SER A 385 24.74 2.53 21.50
CA SER A 385 25.90 3.40 21.68
C SER A 385 26.37 4.03 20.37
N GLU A 386 27.08 5.15 20.47
CA GLU A 386 27.72 5.77 19.30
C GLU A 386 28.67 4.78 18.62
N LYS A 387 29.49 4.07 19.41
CA LYS A 387 30.41 3.03 18.92
C LYS A 387 29.68 1.98 18.08
N GLN A 388 28.55 1.45 18.57
CA GLN A 388 27.77 0.44 17.83
C GLN A 388 27.27 0.96 16.48
N ILE A 389 26.83 2.22 16.41
CA ILE A 389 26.37 2.85 15.16
C ILE A 389 27.55 2.98 14.18
N VAL A 390 28.66 3.57 14.61
CA VAL A 390 29.82 3.79 13.73
C VAL A 390 30.40 2.47 13.23
N GLU A 391 30.59 1.47 14.10
CA GLU A 391 31.03 0.11 13.71
C GLU A 391 30.09 -0.51 12.68
N THR A 392 28.77 -0.35 12.87
CA THR A 392 27.77 -0.90 11.96
C THR A 392 27.92 -0.29 10.57
N LEU A 393 28.02 1.03 10.50
CA LEU A 393 28.08 1.77 9.24
C LEU A 393 29.40 1.55 8.49
N LEU A 394 30.53 1.48 9.21
CA LEU A 394 31.83 1.14 8.61
C LEU A 394 31.85 -0.30 8.08
N THR A 395 31.28 -1.24 8.81
CA THR A 395 31.19 -2.63 8.36
C THR A 395 30.31 -2.73 7.10
N ALA A 396 29.19 -2.01 7.05
CA ALA A 396 28.38 -1.95 5.82
C ALA A 396 29.19 -1.41 4.62
N SER A 397 29.99 -0.36 4.83
CA SER A 397 30.89 0.16 3.79
C SER A 397 31.91 -0.86 3.32
N ALA A 398 32.57 -1.56 4.26
CA ALA A 398 33.56 -2.59 3.97
C ALA A 398 32.96 -3.80 3.25
N MET A 399 31.69 -4.12 3.51
CA MET A 399 30.97 -5.12 2.72
C MET A 399 30.72 -4.65 1.28
N GLY A 400 30.82 -3.35 0.97
CA GLY A 400 30.63 -2.79 -0.38
C GLY A 400 29.33 -2.00 -0.56
N TRP A 401 28.59 -1.70 0.52
CA TRP A 401 27.44 -0.78 0.44
C TRP A 401 27.93 0.65 0.20
N LYS A 402 27.38 1.34 -0.80
CA LYS A 402 27.78 2.72 -1.17
C LYS A 402 26.80 3.80 -0.71
N VAL A 403 25.59 3.41 -0.34
CA VAL A 403 24.52 4.34 0.07
C VAL A 403 23.79 3.78 1.28
N ILE A 404 23.73 4.56 2.35
CA ILE A 404 22.98 4.25 3.57
C ILE A 404 21.87 5.29 3.76
N LYS A 405 20.68 4.82 4.15
CA LYS A 405 19.59 5.68 4.61
C LYS A 405 19.57 5.68 6.14
N LEU A 406 19.49 6.85 6.75
CA LEU A 406 19.42 7.02 8.20
C LEU A 406 18.15 7.77 8.58
N TYR A 407 17.42 7.23 9.56
CA TYR A 407 16.21 7.85 10.12
C TYR A 407 16.48 8.43 11.51
N PHE A 408 16.10 9.69 11.68
CA PHE A 408 16.18 10.44 12.93
C PHE A 408 14.85 11.11 13.25
N MET A 409 14.64 11.40 14.52
CA MET A 409 13.56 12.24 15.02
C MET A 409 14.14 13.57 15.51
N ILE A 410 13.32 14.62 15.50
CA ILE A 410 13.62 15.95 16.05
C ILE A 410 12.42 16.47 16.83
N GLY A 411 12.65 17.37 17.78
CA GLY A 411 11.62 17.84 18.72
C GLY A 411 11.35 16.83 19.83
N LEU A 412 12.36 16.03 20.18
CA LEU A 412 12.28 15.05 21.27
C LEU A 412 12.29 15.74 22.65
N PRO A 413 11.72 15.12 23.69
CA PRO A 413 11.78 15.66 25.06
C PRO A 413 13.24 15.86 25.50
N THR A 414 13.53 17.01 26.11
CA THR A 414 14.87 17.41 26.59
C THR A 414 15.94 17.61 25.50
N GLU A 415 15.58 17.59 24.21
CA GLU A 415 16.52 17.72 23.09
C GLU A 415 17.18 19.10 23.03
N THR A 416 18.52 19.12 22.95
CA THR A 416 19.32 20.35 22.79
C THR A 416 19.92 20.44 21.39
N ASP A 417 20.44 21.61 21.04
CA ASP A 417 21.14 21.83 19.77
C ASP A 417 22.37 20.92 19.62
N GLU A 418 23.05 20.58 20.72
CA GLU A 418 24.17 19.62 20.73
C GLU A 418 23.74 18.21 20.32
N ASP A 419 22.51 17.79 20.65
CA ASP A 419 21.96 16.50 20.27
C ASP A 419 21.67 16.44 18.76
N ILE A 420 21.14 17.54 18.21
CA ILE A 420 20.89 17.69 16.78
C ILE A 420 22.22 17.74 16.01
N ALA A 421 23.20 18.51 16.52
CA ALA A 421 24.56 18.52 15.96
C ALA A 421 25.24 17.13 16.05
N GLY A 422 24.83 16.29 17.00
CA GLY A 422 25.26 14.89 17.10
C GLY A 422 24.99 14.07 15.83
N ILE A 423 23.93 14.39 15.08
CA ILE A 423 23.63 13.75 13.79
C ILE A 423 24.77 13.99 12.79
N GLU A 424 25.23 15.24 12.70
CA GLU A 424 26.35 15.62 11.83
C GLU A 424 27.66 14.96 12.30
N ARG A 425 27.91 14.95 13.62
CA ARG A 425 29.09 14.28 14.21
C ARG A 425 29.16 12.82 13.82
N LEU A 426 28.07 12.06 13.98
CA LEU A 426 28.01 10.64 13.59
C LEU A 426 28.38 10.44 12.10
N VAL A 427 27.80 11.25 11.21
CA VAL A 427 28.06 11.15 9.76
C VAL A 427 29.51 11.49 9.45
N LYS A 428 30.06 12.55 10.05
CA LYS A 428 31.47 12.95 9.89
C LYS A 428 32.43 11.86 10.39
N LEU A 429 32.15 11.24 11.53
CA LEU A 429 32.97 10.15 12.09
C LEU A 429 33.07 8.96 11.12
N VAL A 430 31.96 8.56 10.50
CA VAL A 430 31.98 7.47 9.51
C VAL A 430 32.71 7.89 8.24
N ARG A 431 32.46 9.11 7.72
CA ARG A 431 33.12 9.61 6.49
C ARG A 431 34.64 9.72 6.61
N LYS A 432 35.18 9.99 7.81
CA LYS A 432 36.63 10.01 8.06
C LYS A 432 37.29 8.67 7.73
N LYS A 433 36.59 7.54 7.92
CA LYS A 433 37.12 6.18 7.66
C LYS A 433 36.53 5.53 6.39
N ALA A 434 35.39 6.01 5.89
CA ALA A 434 34.70 5.52 4.70
C ALA A 434 34.25 6.70 3.82
N ASN A 435 35.16 7.26 3.04
CA ASN A 435 34.95 8.49 2.26
C ASN A 435 33.99 8.33 1.07
N ASP A 436 33.82 7.10 0.58
CA ASP A 436 32.97 6.73 -0.55
C ASP A 436 31.53 6.39 -0.15
N LEU A 437 31.23 6.39 1.16
CA LEU A 437 29.91 6.08 1.70
C LEU A 437 29.00 7.31 1.70
N ASN A 438 27.88 7.20 0.98
CA ASN A 438 26.88 8.26 0.88
C ASN A 438 25.74 8.04 1.88
N PHE A 439 25.22 9.13 2.43
CA PHE A 439 24.12 9.11 3.41
C PHE A 439 22.91 9.85 2.87
N ASN A 440 21.74 9.24 2.96
CA ASN A 440 20.44 9.86 2.78
C ASN A 440 19.76 9.95 4.15
N ILE A 441 19.57 11.15 4.66
CA ILE A 441 19.06 11.37 6.00
C ILE A 441 17.58 11.75 5.90
N THR A 442 16.72 11.10 6.68
CA THR A 442 15.32 11.51 6.83
C THR A 442 15.06 11.85 8.28
N VAL A 443 14.51 13.03 8.52
CA VAL A 443 14.12 13.52 9.83
C VAL A 443 12.60 13.61 9.94
N SER A 444 12.07 13.13 11.06
CA SER A 444 10.64 13.20 11.37
C SER A 444 10.43 14.05 12.62
N PRO A 445 9.48 14.98 12.63
CA PRO A 445 9.03 15.58 13.89
C PRO A 445 8.54 14.49 14.83
N PHE A 446 8.94 14.55 16.09
CA PHE A 446 8.43 13.65 17.11
C PHE A 446 6.95 13.96 17.39
N VAL A 447 6.12 12.91 17.33
CA VAL A 447 4.68 12.98 17.62
C VAL A 447 4.42 12.19 18.90
N PRO A 448 3.98 12.83 20.00
CA PRO A 448 3.59 12.12 21.21
C PRO A 448 2.33 11.29 20.96
N LYS A 449 2.35 10.02 21.39
CA LYS A 449 1.29 9.05 21.13
C LYS A 449 0.71 8.50 22.42
N ALA A 450 -0.59 8.23 22.41
CA ALA A 450 -1.27 7.48 23.46
C ALA A 450 -0.63 6.12 23.71
N GLN A 451 -0.69 5.67 24.97
CA GLN A 451 -0.14 4.39 25.45
C GLN A 451 1.39 4.28 25.36
N THR A 452 2.11 5.40 25.22
CA THR A 452 3.59 5.45 25.21
C THR A 452 4.11 6.14 26.46
N ALA A 453 5.41 5.97 26.77
CA ALA A 453 6.10 6.66 27.86
C ALA A 453 6.39 8.15 27.55
N PHE A 454 5.98 8.66 26.39
CA PHE A 454 5.97 10.09 26.09
C PHE A 454 4.56 10.65 25.85
N GLN A 455 3.49 10.01 26.35
CA GLN A 455 2.14 10.57 26.19
C GLN A 455 1.93 11.88 27.00
N TRP A 456 2.71 12.14 28.04
CA TRP A 456 2.65 13.34 28.90
C TRP A 456 3.30 14.58 28.31
N THR A 457 4.17 14.42 27.30
CA THR A 457 4.97 15.53 26.77
C THR A 457 4.18 16.36 25.75
N PRO A 458 4.44 17.67 25.65
CA PRO A 458 4.04 18.47 24.52
C PRO A 458 4.80 18.06 23.26
N MET A 459 4.19 18.29 22.09
CA MET A 459 4.89 18.29 20.82
C MET A 459 5.57 19.63 20.59
N ALA A 460 6.76 19.65 19.99
CA ALA A 460 7.42 20.89 19.56
C ALA A 460 6.55 21.68 18.57
N GLY A 461 6.59 23.01 18.65
CA GLY A 461 5.84 23.90 17.77
C GLY A 461 6.30 23.80 16.31
N ALA A 462 5.43 24.19 15.37
CA ALA A 462 5.78 24.15 13.94
C ALA A 462 7.04 24.95 13.61
N ASP A 463 7.23 26.10 14.26
CA ASP A 463 8.37 26.99 14.01
C ASP A 463 9.64 26.51 14.71
N GLU A 464 9.54 25.93 15.90
CA GLU A 464 10.67 25.24 16.55
C GLU A 464 11.17 24.07 15.70
N ILE A 465 10.27 23.21 15.21
CA ILE A 465 10.62 22.11 14.30
C ILE A 465 11.31 22.65 13.04
N LYS A 466 10.81 23.77 12.48
CA LYS A 466 11.43 24.41 11.32
C LYS A 466 12.85 24.89 11.63
N GLN A 467 13.05 25.58 12.75
CA GLN A 467 14.36 26.06 13.18
C GLN A 467 15.36 24.90 13.33
N LYS A 468 14.92 23.77 13.93
CA LYS A 468 15.73 22.54 14.07
C LYS A 468 16.11 21.93 12.71
N ILE A 469 15.18 21.86 11.76
CA ILE A 469 15.44 21.40 10.39
C ILE A 469 16.43 22.33 9.68
N ASP A 470 16.23 23.65 9.79
CA ASP A 470 17.09 24.66 9.17
C ASP A 470 18.51 24.62 9.75
N PHE A 471 18.63 24.41 11.07
CA PHE A 471 19.91 24.18 11.74
C PHE A 471 20.63 22.93 11.19
N LEU A 472 19.93 21.79 11.08
CA LEU A 472 20.51 20.56 10.54
C LEU A 472 20.90 20.69 9.06
N ASN A 473 20.09 21.39 8.25
CA ASN A 473 20.40 21.64 6.83
C ASN A 473 21.66 22.49 6.64
N LYS A 474 21.96 23.41 7.57
CA LYS A 474 23.22 24.17 7.58
C LYS A 474 24.42 23.27 7.84
N LEU A 475 24.27 22.26 8.69
CA LEU A 475 25.33 21.29 9.03
C LEU A 475 25.53 20.22 7.93
N LEU A 476 24.44 19.73 7.33
CA LEU A 476 24.45 18.62 6.37
C LEU A 476 23.70 18.97 5.07
N PRO A 477 24.29 19.74 4.13
CA PRO A 477 23.59 20.15 2.92
C PRO A 477 23.25 18.99 1.95
N ALA A 478 22.17 19.19 1.19
CA ALA A 478 21.63 18.39 0.07
C ALA A 478 21.07 16.97 0.34
N ASN A 479 21.22 16.40 1.54
CA ASN A 479 20.83 15.00 1.79
C ASN A 479 19.85 14.78 2.94
N VAL A 480 19.31 15.84 3.54
CA VAL A 480 18.30 15.76 4.60
C VAL A 480 16.91 15.95 3.99
N LYS A 481 16.01 15.00 4.25
CA LYS A 481 14.57 15.08 3.93
C LYS A 481 13.78 15.18 5.22
N ALA A 482 12.81 16.07 5.28
CA ALA A 482 11.95 16.22 6.46
C ALA A 482 10.49 15.85 6.14
N HIS A 483 9.81 15.21 7.09
CA HIS A 483 8.35 15.04 7.03
C HIS A 483 7.61 16.36 7.27
N ASN A 484 6.35 16.42 6.85
CA ASN A 484 5.53 17.62 6.95
C ASN A 484 5.21 17.94 8.43
N ARG A 485 5.71 19.08 8.90
CA ARG A 485 5.54 19.57 10.28
C ARG A 485 4.08 19.78 10.69
N ARG A 486 3.23 20.33 9.81
CA ARG A 486 1.82 20.60 10.12
C ARG A 486 0.98 19.32 10.11
N ALA A 487 1.30 18.37 9.24
CA ALA A 487 0.69 17.04 9.27
C ALA A 487 1.01 16.32 10.60
N GLY A 488 2.25 16.42 11.09
CA GLY A 488 2.62 15.86 12.40
C GLY A 488 1.83 16.47 13.58
N ILE A 489 1.51 17.77 13.52
CA ILE A 489 0.67 18.43 14.54
C ILE A 489 -0.76 17.87 14.53
N LEU A 490 -1.35 17.72 13.34
CA LEU A 490 -2.67 17.08 13.19
C LEU A 490 -2.64 15.63 13.69
N GLU A 491 -1.57 14.91 13.39
CA GLU A 491 -1.37 13.54 13.86
C GLU A 491 -1.30 13.47 15.39
N ALA A 492 -0.59 14.41 16.04
CA ALA A 492 -0.54 14.52 17.51
C ALA A 492 -1.91 14.87 18.11
N LEU A 493 -2.63 15.81 17.49
CA LEU A 493 -3.97 16.22 17.91
C LEU A 493 -4.91 15.02 17.97
N ILE A 494 -4.99 14.25 16.89
CA ILE A 494 -5.86 13.07 16.84
C ILE A 494 -5.32 11.99 17.76
N ALA A 495 -4.02 11.69 17.77
CA ALA A 495 -3.46 10.63 18.60
C ALA A 495 -3.69 10.83 20.11
N LYS A 496 -3.71 12.09 20.59
CA LYS A 496 -3.95 12.44 21.99
C LYS A 496 -5.38 12.95 22.27
N GLY A 497 -6.21 13.03 21.25
CA GLY A 497 -7.53 13.65 21.33
C GLY A 497 -8.56 12.86 22.12
N ASP A 498 -9.64 13.52 22.51
CA ASP A 498 -10.81 12.88 23.10
C ASP A 498 -12.00 12.85 22.12
N ARG A 499 -13.14 12.34 22.59
CA ARG A 499 -14.37 12.14 21.80
C ARG A 499 -14.89 13.39 21.11
N ARG A 500 -14.60 14.60 21.63
CA ARG A 500 -15.02 15.87 21.01
C ARG A 500 -14.38 16.09 19.64
N LEU A 501 -13.24 15.46 19.36
CA LEU A 501 -12.57 15.58 18.06
C LEU A 501 -13.36 14.95 16.91
N SER A 502 -14.32 14.05 17.16
CA SER A 502 -15.20 13.57 16.10
C SER A 502 -15.92 14.72 15.39
N THR A 503 -16.31 15.77 16.12
CA THR A 503 -16.93 16.97 15.52
C THR A 503 -15.95 17.73 14.63
N VAL A 504 -14.70 17.89 15.07
CA VAL A 504 -13.64 18.57 14.29
C VAL A 504 -13.35 17.81 13.00
N ILE A 505 -13.17 16.49 13.08
CA ILE A 505 -12.93 15.62 11.93
C ILE A 505 -14.07 15.73 10.91
N TYR A 506 -15.32 15.69 11.39
CA TYR A 506 -16.50 15.80 10.53
C TYR A 506 -16.55 17.16 9.81
N LYS A 507 -16.31 18.28 10.52
CA LYS A 507 -16.30 19.62 9.91
C LYS A 507 -15.14 19.81 8.92
N ALA A 508 -13.95 19.31 9.24
CA ALA A 508 -12.82 19.34 8.31
C ALA A 508 -13.16 18.58 7.02
N TRP A 509 -13.79 17.41 7.14
CA TRP A 509 -14.29 16.64 6.00
C TRP A 509 -15.34 17.41 5.18
N GLN A 510 -16.30 18.10 5.82
CA GLN A 510 -17.31 18.92 5.13
C GLN A 510 -16.68 20.07 4.33
N LYS A 511 -15.59 20.65 4.85
CA LYS A 511 -14.79 21.69 4.19
C LYS A 511 -13.86 21.16 3.09
N GLY A 512 -13.82 19.85 2.88
CA GLY A 512 -13.10 19.23 1.76
C GLY A 512 -11.75 18.60 2.12
N ALA A 513 -11.37 18.50 3.40
CA ALA A 513 -10.16 17.78 3.80
C ALA A 513 -10.26 16.30 3.37
N ARG A 514 -9.25 15.81 2.65
CA ARG A 514 -9.12 14.44 2.16
C ARG A 514 -7.66 14.08 2.12
N PHE A 515 -7.33 12.81 2.38
CA PHE A 515 -5.98 12.28 2.23
C PHE A 515 -4.93 13.12 2.98
N ASP A 516 -5.19 13.48 4.24
CA ASP A 516 -4.35 14.40 5.02
C ASP A 516 -2.91 13.89 5.26
N GLN A 517 -2.65 12.60 5.03
CA GLN A 517 -1.30 12.03 5.02
C GLN A 517 -0.46 12.45 3.79
N TRP A 518 -1.11 12.84 2.69
CA TRP A 518 -0.45 13.13 1.42
C TRP A 518 -0.06 14.60 1.34
N ALA A 519 1.24 14.87 1.23
CA ALA A 519 1.78 16.23 1.30
C ALA A 519 1.23 17.18 0.22
N ASP A 520 0.83 16.65 -0.94
CA ASP A 520 0.22 17.39 -2.05
C ASP A 520 -1.28 17.62 -1.88
N LYS A 521 -1.93 16.96 -0.91
CA LYS A 521 -3.37 17.06 -0.65
C LYS A 521 -3.70 17.71 0.71
N PHE A 522 -2.77 17.69 1.66
CA PHE A 522 -2.97 18.23 2.99
C PHE A 522 -3.08 19.77 3.00
N VAL A 523 -4.18 20.29 3.55
CA VAL A 523 -4.45 21.74 3.67
C VAL A 523 -4.72 22.09 5.13
N SER A 524 -3.75 22.71 5.80
CA SER A 524 -3.85 22.96 7.24
C SER A 524 -4.95 23.95 7.62
N SER A 525 -5.23 24.95 6.78
CA SER A 525 -6.24 25.99 7.08
C SER A 525 -7.65 25.42 7.26
N ILE A 526 -7.97 24.31 6.58
CA ILE A 526 -9.25 23.62 6.76
C ILE A 526 -9.40 23.11 8.20
N TRP A 527 -8.32 22.59 8.78
CA TRP A 527 -8.31 22.09 10.14
C TRP A 527 -8.32 23.22 11.17
N ASP A 528 -7.61 24.32 10.90
CA ASP A 528 -7.62 25.53 11.74
C ASP A 528 -9.06 26.09 11.86
N GLU A 529 -9.79 26.18 10.74
CA GLU A 529 -11.20 26.58 10.71
C GLU A 529 -12.12 25.60 11.44
N ALA A 530 -11.93 24.29 11.23
CA ALA A 530 -12.76 23.26 11.85
C ALA A 530 -12.60 23.22 13.39
N LEU A 531 -11.39 23.49 13.89
CA LEU A 531 -11.11 23.65 15.32
C LEU A 531 -11.82 24.88 15.87
N ALA A 532 -11.67 26.04 15.21
CA ALA A 532 -12.30 27.29 15.61
C ALA A 532 -13.83 27.17 15.69
N GLU A 533 -14.48 26.61 14.66
CA GLU A 533 -15.92 26.39 14.63
C GLU A 533 -16.40 25.39 15.69
N SER A 534 -15.53 24.51 16.17
CA SER A 534 -15.87 23.52 17.20
C SER A 534 -15.58 24.00 18.61
N GLY A 535 -14.99 25.19 18.77
CA GLY A 535 -14.56 25.70 20.08
C GLY A 535 -13.50 24.81 20.73
N ILE A 536 -12.70 24.09 19.93
CA ILE A 536 -11.66 23.18 20.43
C ILE A 536 -10.31 23.86 20.27
N ASP A 537 -9.63 24.10 21.40
CA ASP A 537 -8.27 24.62 21.40
C ASP A 537 -7.24 23.49 21.19
N LEU A 538 -6.38 23.67 20.18
CA LEU A 538 -5.26 22.79 19.87
C LEU A 538 -4.28 22.64 21.06
N ASN A 539 -4.10 23.70 21.84
CA ASN A 539 -3.21 23.70 23.00
C ASN A 539 -3.63 22.70 24.07
N CYS A 540 -4.93 22.42 24.18
CA CYS A 540 -5.48 21.43 25.13
C CYS A 540 -5.00 19.99 24.85
N TYR A 541 -4.43 19.69 23.68
CA TYR A 541 -4.00 18.33 23.33
C TYR A 541 -2.52 18.27 22.95
N VAL A 542 -2.04 19.22 22.14
CA VAL A 542 -0.75 19.11 21.46
C VAL A 542 0.39 19.76 22.25
N TYR A 543 0.19 20.99 22.72
CA TYR A 543 1.28 21.84 23.24
C TYR A 543 1.36 21.91 24.76
N ARG A 544 0.57 21.12 25.49
CA ARG A 544 0.60 21.07 26.95
C ARG A 544 1.31 19.85 27.51
N ASN A 545 1.88 20.02 28.70
CA ASN A 545 2.20 18.90 29.58
C ASN A 545 0.91 18.34 30.18
N ILE A 546 0.76 17.02 30.19
CA ILE A 546 -0.34 16.35 30.89
C ILE A 546 0.15 15.94 32.27
N LYS A 547 -0.59 16.33 33.32
CA LYS A 547 -0.23 15.95 34.68
C LYS A 547 -0.48 14.47 34.92
N HIS A 548 0.26 13.88 35.86
CA HIS A 548 0.16 12.46 36.18
C HIS A 548 -1.24 12.04 36.68
N ASP A 549 -1.90 12.91 37.43
CA ASP A 549 -3.21 12.69 38.06
C ASP A 549 -4.40 12.94 37.12
N GLU A 550 -4.19 13.56 35.95
CA GLU A 550 -5.24 13.73 34.94
C GLU A 550 -5.68 12.38 34.36
N ILE A 551 -6.98 12.24 34.09
CA ILE A 551 -7.54 11.08 33.39
C ILE A 551 -7.32 11.23 31.89
N LEU A 552 -6.60 10.30 31.28
CA LEU A 552 -6.40 10.25 29.83
C LEU A 552 -7.64 9.66 29.13
N PRO A 553 -7.93 10.07 27.87
CA PRO A 553 -9.08 9.56 27.12
C PRO A 553 -9.10 8.04 26.92
N TRP A 554 -7.95 7.38 27.00
CA TRP A 554 -7.78 5.94 26.75
C TRP A 554 -7.50 5.11 28.00
N GLU A 555 -7.68 5.65 29.22
CA GLU A 555 -7.35 4.92 30.46
C GLU A 555 -8.21 3.66 30.69
N HIS A 556 -9.43 3.62 30.16
CA HIS A 556 -10.29 2.43 30.22
C HIS A 556 -9.85 1.34 29.23
N LEU A 557 -8.74 1.50 28.52
CA LEU A 557 -8.22 0.56 27.53
C LEU A 557 -6.85 0.00 27.97
N ASP A 558 -6.77 -1.31 28.15
CA ASP A 558 -5.56 -1.99 28.63
C ASP A 558 -4.74 -2.59 27.48
N PHE A 559 -3.55 -2.04 27.25
CA PHE A 559 -2.57 -2.49 26.27
C PHE A 559 -1.41 -3.31 26.86
N GLY A 560 -1.51 -3.70 28.13
CA GLY A 560 -0.56 -4.56 28.84
C GLY A 560 0.54 -3.83 29.61
N VAL A 561 0.44 -2.50 29.77
CA VAL A 561 1.34 -1.69 30.60
C VAL A 561 0.50 -0.68 31.37
N SER A 562 0.68 -0.60 32.69
CA SER A 562 -0.02 0.33 33.57
C SER A 562 0.40 1.78 33.34
N LYS A 563 -0.49 2.73 33.68
CA LYS A 563 -0.22 4.18 33.62
C LYS A 563 1.02 4.56 34.44
N GLU A 564 1.15 3.98 35.62
CA GLU A 564 2.24 4.22 36.58
C GLU A 564 3.58 3.80 35.98
N ALA A 565 3.68 2.56 35.49
CA ALA A 565 4.89 2.06 34.82
C ALA A 565 5.30 2.91 33.59
N LEU A 566 4.34 3.41 32.79
CA LEU A 566 4.69 4.31 31.69
C LEU A 566 5.17 5.68 32.19
N TYR A 567 4.60 6.18 33.29
CA TYR A 567 5.04 7.43 33.91
C TYR A 567 6.41 7.30 34.56
N GLU A 568 6.73 6.16 35.19
CA GLU A 568 8.07 5.87 35.69
C GLU A 568 9.10 5.88 34.55
N GLU A 569 8.76 5.30 33.40
CA GLU A 569 9.61 5.38 32.21
C GLU A 569 9.72 6.81 31.66
N TYR A 570 8.63 7.60 31.68
CA TYR A 570 8.66 9.02 31.32
C TYR A 570 9.68 9.78 32.19
N ILE A 571 9.56 9.64 33.51
CA ILE A 571 10.44 10.27 34.50
C ILE A 571 11.89 9.83 34.31
N ARG A 572 12.13 8.54 34.08
CA ARG A 572 13.49 8.04 33.77
C ARG A 572 14.05 8.68 32.49
N GLY A 573 13.22 8.83 31.45
CA GLY A 573 13.64 9.43 30.18
C GLY A 573 13.99 10.91 30.30
N ILE A 574 13.16 11.73 30.95
CA ILE A 574 13.40 13.17 31.09
C ILE A 574 14.53 13.51 32.06
N ASN A 575 14.83 12.60 33.01
CA ASN A 575 15.95 12.73 33.94
C ASN A 575 17.23 12.05 33.44
N GLU A 576 17.26 11.57 32.20
CA GLU A 576 18.45 10.95 31.62
C GLU A 576 19.54 12.02 31.43
N THR A 577 20.53 11.97 32.32
CA THR A 577 21.73 12.77 32.27
C THR A 577 22.84 11.97 31.61
N GLY A 578 23.49 12.54 30.61
CA GLY A 578 24.64 11.93 29.94
C GLY A 578 25.41 12.98 29.16
N ASP A 579 26.70 12.77 28.97
CA ASP A 579 27.56 13.71 28.25
C ASP A 579 27.19 13.72 26.76
N THR A 580 26.87 14.90 26.23
CA THR A 580 26.59 15.12 24.79
C THR A 580 27.87 15.33 23.97
N ALA A 581 29.00 15.60 24.64
CA ALA A 581 30.30 15.93 24.08
C ALA A 581 31.26 14.72 23.95
N ALA A 582 30.83 13.52 24.34
CA ALA A 582 31.65 12.31 24.31
C ALA A 582 31.91 11.77 22.89
N ALA A 583 32.61 12.55 22.05
CA ALA A 583 33.39 11.99 20.96
C ALA A 583 34.63 11.34 21.57
N GLN A 584 34.48 10.20 22.24
CA GLN A 584 35.64 9.42 22.61
C GLN A 584 36.30 8.95 21.31
N SER A 585 37.63 8.98 21.26
CA SER A 585 38.40 8.29 20.24
C SER A 585 38.26 6.79 20.48
N TYR A 586 37.08 6.24 20.18
CA TYR A 586 36.87 4.81 20.23
C TYR A 586 37.81 4.19 19.20
N GLU A 587 38.52 3.14 19.60
CA GLU A 587 39.14 2.25 18.63
C GLU A 587 38.03 1.47 17.93
N VAL A 588 37.43 2.11 16.93
CA VAL A 588 36.33 1.56 16.13
C VAL A 588 36.93 0.60 15.11
N GLN A 589 36.60 -0.68 15.23
CA GLN A 589 37.03 -1.72 14.31
C GLN A 589 35.93 -2.03 13.29
N CYS A 590 36.33 -2.20 12.03
CA CYS A 590 35.47 -2.81 11.03
C CYS A 590 35.51 -4.33 11.25
N ILE A 591 34.40 -4.91 11.70
CA ILE A 591 34.32 -6.34 11.97
C ILE A 591 33.50 -6.98 10.84
N LEU A 592 34.20 -7.42 9.79
CA LEU A 592 33.56 -8.24 8.76
C LEU A 592 33.04 -9.52 9.43
N PRO A 593 31.78 -9.92 9.20
CA PRO A 593 31.29 -11.14 9.81
C PRO A 593 32.01 -12.37 9.20
N GLU A 594 32.14 -13.47 9.96
CA GLU A 594 32.89 -14.66 9.55
C GLU A 594 32.41 -15.26 8.21
N ASN A 595 33.30 -15.82 7.39
CA ASN A 595 32.99 -16.45 6.10
C ASN A 595 32.25 -15.55 5.08
N TYR A 596 32.54 -14.24 5.05
CA TYR A 596 31.99 -13.36 4.02
C TYR A 596 32.49 -13.76 2.61
N ALA A 597 31.59 -14.15 1.73
CA ALA A 597 31.85 -14.36 0.31
C ALA A 597 30.81 -13.61 -0.53
N GLU A 598 31.26 -12.94 -1.59
CA GLU A 598 30.38 -12.23 -2.50
C GLU A 598 29.63 -13.22 -3.40
N ILE A 599 28.29 -13.17 -3.41
CA ILE A 599 27.47 -14.07 -4.22
C ILE A 599 27.56 -13.63 -5.70
N LYS A 600 28.24 -14.42 -6.54
CA LYS A 600 28.25 -14.23 -7.99
C LYS A 600 26.99 -14.87 -8.61
N ILE A 601 26.16 -14.06 -9.27
CA ILE A 601 24.98 -14.54 -10.00
C ILE A 601 25.29 -14.46 -11.50
N SER A 602 25.29 -15.60 -12.19
CA SER A 602 25.38 -15.65 -13.65
C SER A 602 23.99 -15.89 -14.27
N ALA A 603 23.63 -15.12 -15.30
CA ALA A 603 22.41 -15.34 -16.07
C ALA A 603 22.72 -16.28 -17.24
N ALA A 604 22.00 -17.40 -17.35
CA ALA A 604 22.12 -18.30 -18.49
C ALA A 604 21.62 -17.65 -19.78
N ALA A 605 22.34 -17.86 -20.89
CA ALA A 605 21.96 -17.33 -22.19
C ALA A 605 20.69 -18.03 -22.73
N PRO A 606 19.79 -17.30 -23.42
CA PRO A 606 18.61 -17.92 -24.01
C PRO A 606 18.97 -18.75 -25.24
N ILE A 607 18.39 -19.95 -25.36
CA ILE A 607 18.60 -20.87 -26.50
C ILE A 607 17.34 -21.05 -27.37
N MET A 608 16.18 -20.56 -26.90
CA MET A 608 14.92 -20.66 -27.61
C MET A 608 14.06 -19.42 -27.35
N ARG A 609 13.31 -18.99 -28.37
CA ARG A 609 12.33 -17.89 -28.30
C ARG A 609 11.00 -18.33 -28.87
N LEU A 610 9.93 -18.05 -28.14
CA LEU A 610 8.57 -18.30 -28.56
C LEU A 610 7.81 -16.98 -28.63
N ARG A 611 6.98 -16.82 -29.66
CA ARG A 611 5.98 -15.76 -29.78
C ARG A 611 4.63 -16.31 -29.39
N LEU A 612 3.99 -15.63 -28.44
CA LEU A 612 2.71 -15.99 -27.86
C LEU A 612 1.68 -14.95 -28.32
N ARG A 613 0.57 -15.42 -28.88
CA ARG A 613 -0.59 -14.60 -29.26
C ARG A 613 -1.68 -14.77 -28.21
N PHE A 614 -2.26 -13.68 -27.72
CA PHE A 614 -3.27 -13.70 -26.66
C PHE A 614 -4.40 -12.71 -26.90
N SER A 615 -5.55 -12.92 -26.26
CA SER A 615 -6.62 -11.93 -26.15
C SER A 615 -6.65 -11.27 -24.77
N LYS A 616 -7.21 -10.07 -24.70
CA LYS A 616 -7.43 -9.28 -23.49
C LYS A 616 -8.85 -8.71 -23.52
N LYS A 617 -9.76 -9.25 -22.71
CA LYS A 617 -11.20 -8.93 -22.73
C LYS A 617 -11.80 -8.84 -21.34
N GLY A 618 -12.94 -8.16 -21.19
CA GLY A 618 -13.60 -7.99 -19.90
C GLY A 618 -12.88 -6.95 -19.01
N ALA A 619 -12.87 -7.16 -17.69
CA ALA A 619 -12.35 -6.19 -16.73
C ALA A 619 -10.88 -5.82 -16.97
N VAL A 620 -10.05 -6.77 -17.43
CA VAL A 620 -8.62 -6.53 -17.68
C VAL A 620 -8.33 -5.53 -18.80
N ARG A 621 -9.33 -5.08 -19.58
CA ARG A 621 -9.17 -3.96 -20.52
C ARG A 621 -8.72 -2.66 -19.83
N PHE A 622 -9.00 -2.52 -18.54
CA PHE A 622 -8.60 -1.38 -17.73
C PHE A 622 -7.16 -1.48 -17.20
N VAL A 623 -6.49 -2.62 -17.37
CA VAL A 623 -5.07 -2.81 -17.05
C VAL A 623 -4.24 -2.11 -18.13
N SER A 624 -3.33 -1.23 -17.73
CA SER A 624 -2.42 -0.54 -18.65
C SER A 624 -1.38 -1.50 -19.25
N HIS A 625 -0.67 -1.05 -20.29
CA HIS A 625 0.38 -1.85 -20.90
C HIS A 625 1.50 -2.23 -19.92
N LEU A 626 1.91 -1.31 -19.03
CA LEU A 626 2.97 -1.58 -18.05
C LEU A 626 2.54 -2.60 -16.99
N GLU A 627 1.29 -2.49 -16.51
CA GLU A 627 0.72 -3.46 -15.57
C GLU A 627 0.56 -4.84 -16.22
N GLN A 628 0.14 -4.89 -17.49
CA GLN A 628 0.07 -6.13 -18.27
C GLN A 628 1.44 -6.82 -18.42
N VAL A 629 2.51 -6.05 -18.65
CA VAL A 629 3.88 -6.59 -18.70
C VAL A 629 4.22 -7.29 -17.38
N GLU A 630 3.89 -6.66 -16.25
CA GLU A 630 4.15 -7.24 -14.92
C GLU A 630 3.32 -8.51 -14.67
N VAL A 631 2.05 -8.51 -15.06
CA VAL A 631 1.18 -9.69 -15.03
C VAL A 631 1.81 -10.86 -15.79
N PHE A 632 2.33 -10.62 -17.00
CA PHE A 632 2.93 -11.69 -17.79
C PHE A 632 4.28 -12.16 -17.27
N ARG A 633 5.09 -11.28 -16.65
CA ARG A 633 6.31 -11.70 -15.95
C ARG A 633 5.99 -12.63 -14.79
N ARG A 634 4.99 -12.29 -13.97
CA ARG A 634 4.52 -13.14 -12.86
C ARG A 634 3.92 -14.44 -13.37
N THR A 635 3.14 -14.39 -14.45
CA THR A 635 2.59 -15.58 -15.13
C THR A 635 3.70 -16.53 -15.58
N ALA A 636 4.73 -16.00 -16.26
CA ALA A 636 5.88 -16.78 -16.70
C ALA A 636 6.59 -17.46 -15.52
N ARG A 637 6.79 -16.76 -14.41
CA ARG A 637 7.40 -17.33 -13.19
C ARG A 637 6.52 -18.41 -12.54
N ARG A 638 5.21 -18.16 -12.41
CA ARG A 638 4.23 -19.10 -11.82
C ARG A 638 4.02 -20.36 -12.65
N SER A 639 4.22 -20.27 -13.97
CA SER A 639 4.10 -21.42 -14.88
C SER A 639 5.18 -22.49 -14.66
N GLY A 640 6.25 -22.18 -13.91
CA GLY A 640 7.38 -23.11 -13.71
C GLY A 640 8.23 -23.37 -14.97
N LEU A 641 7.94 -22.69 -16.08
CA LEU A 641 8.68 -22.83 -17.32
C LEU A 641 10.13 -22.30 -17.19
N PRO A 642 11.12 -22.89 -17.89
CA PRO A 642 12.53 -22.49 -17.81
C PRO A 642 12.82 -21.22 -18.62
N VAL A 643 12.18 -20.11 -18.24
CA VAL A 643 12.34 -18.81 -18.89
C VAL A 643 13.71 -18.21 -18.61
N ALA A 644 14.25 -17.50 -19.60
CA ALA A 644 15.49 -16.74 -19.48
C ALA A 644 15.23 -15.40 -18.79
N PHE A 645 16.28 -14.86 -18.18
CA PHE A 645 16.23 -13.58 -17.48
C PHE A 645 17.21 -12.59 -18.12
N THR A 646 16.94 -11.30 -17.95
CA THR A 646 17.85 -10.23 -18.41
C THR A 646 19.13 -10.24 -17.58
N ALA A 647 20.26 -9.87 -18.20
CA ALA A 647 21.50 -9.61 -17.47
C ALA A 647 21.40 -8.29 -16.68
N GLY A 648 22.23 -8.16 -15.63
CA GLY A 648 22.35 -6.94 -14.83
C GLY A 648 21.87 -7.12 -13.39
N PHE A 649 21.85 -6.01 -12.64
CA PHE A 649 21.62 -6.04 -11.20
C PHE A 649 20.24 -6.61 -10.84
N SER A 650 19.16 -6.29 -11.58
CA SER A 650 17.80 -6.83 -11.34
C SER A 650 17.35 -7.67 -12.55
N PRO A 651 17.65 -8.98 -12.57
CA PRO A 651 17.22 -9.88 -13.64
C PRO A 651 15.69 -9.96 -13.68
N GLN A 652 15.12 -9.53 -14.80
CA GLN A 652 13.69 -9.64 -15.10
C GLN A 652 13.47 -10.77 -16.09
N VAL A 653 12.26 -11.35 -16.14
CA VAL A 653 11.93 -12.31 -17.20
C VAL A 653 12.17 -11.65 -18.57
N LYS A 654 13.09 -12.24 -19.35
CA LYS A 654 13.46 -11.74 -20.66
C LYS A 654 12.26 -11.91 -21.59
N SER A 655 11.67 -10.78 -21.98
CA SER A 655 10.42 -10.72 -22.73
C SER A 655 10.35 -9.46 -23.59
N SER A 656 9.58 -9.53 -24.68
CA SER A 656 9.20 -8.40 -25.54
C SER A 656 7.70 -8.44 -25.82
N TYR A 657 7.12 -7.29 -26.12
CA TYR A 657 5.66 -7.13 -26.23
C TYR A 657 5.32 -6.36 -27.50
N GLY A 658 4.13 -6.60 -28.05
CA GLY A 658 3.59 -5.82 -29.17
C GLY A 658 3.32 -4.34 -28.80
N PRO A 659 2.87 -3.54 -29.77
CA PRO A 659 2.53 -2.14 -29.53
C PRO A 659 1.45 -2.00 -28.44
N PRO A 660 1.54 -0.99 -27.56
CA PRO A 660 0.57 -0.79 -26.49
C PRO A 660 -0.88 -0.69 -26.99
N LEU A 661 -1.80 -1.31 -26.25
CA LEU A 661 -3.24 -1.11 -26.38
C LEU A 661 -3.69 0.03 -25.44
N SER A 662 -4.66 0.85 -25.85
CA SER A 662 -5.17 1.91 -24.97
C SER A 662 -5.99 1.31 -23.82
N VAL A 663 -5.90 1.92 -22.64
CA VAL A 663 -6.73 1.54 -21.48
C VAL A 663 -8.20 1.71 -21.83
N GLY A 664 -9.04 0.74 -21.47
CA GLY A 664 -10.46 0.69 -21.81
C GLY A 664 -10.78 -0.09 -23.10
N GLN A 665 -9.78 -0.36 -23.95
CA GLN A 665 -9.97 -1.15 -25.18
C GLN A 665 -9.77 -2.65 -24.94
N GLU A 666 -10.58 -3.46 -25.61
CA GLU A 666 -10.38 -4.91 -25.67
C GLU A 666 -9.49 -5.29 -26.86
N SER A 667 -8.95 -6.51 -26.83
CA SER A 667 -8.22 -7.05 -27.98
C SER A 667 -8.42 -8.56 -28.13
N SER A 668 -8.53 -9.00 -29.38
CA SER A 668 -8.56 -10.42 -29.77
C SER A 668 -7.21 -10.93 -30.27
N SER A 669 -6.21 -10.06 -30.45
CA SER A 669 -4.93 -10.46 -31.04
C SER A 669 -3.81 -9.51 -30.61
N GLU A 670 -3.18 -9.88 -29.50
CA GLU A 670 -2.00 -9.26 -28.95
C GLU A 670 -0.83 -10.22 -29.00
N TYR A 671 0.40 -9.70 -29.01
CA TYR A 671 1.60 -10.52 -29.09
C TYR A 671 2.58 -10.20 -27.98
N MET A 672 3.23 -11.24 -27.49
CA MET A 672 4.42 -11.13 -26.65
C MET A 672 5.42 -12.23 -27.04
N GLU A 673 6.65 -12.11 -26.57
CA GLU A 673 7.69 -13.08 -26.83
C GLU A 673 8.40 -13.42 -25.53
N LEU A 674 8.63 -14.72 -25.32
CA LEU A 674 9.35 -15.26 -24.18
C LEU A 674 10.60 -15.98 -24.65
N TYR A 675 11.65 -15.87 -23.85
CA TYR A 675 12.94 -16.50 -24.10
C TYR A 675 13.16 -17.60 -23.06
N PHE A 676 13.80 -18.70 -23.45
CA PHE A 676 13.98 -19.89 -22.62
C PHE A 676 15.44 -20.31 -22.57
N THR A 677 15.88 -20.82 -21.42
CA THR A 677 17.24 -21.36 -21.20
C THR A 677 17.37 -22.82 -21.61
N GLN A 678 16.24 -23.48 -21.88
CA GLN A 678 16.16 -24.87 -22.31
C GLN A 678 15.21 -24.99 -23.52
N LYS A 679 15.35 -26.08 -24.29
CA LYS A 679 14.36 -26.42 -25.33
C LYS A 679 13.06 -26.84 -24.62
N VAL A 680 11.93 -26.27 -25.02
CA VAL A 680 10.62 -26.55 -24.42
C VAL A 680 9.64 -27.06 -25.48
N ASN A 681 8.74 -27.94 -25.07
CA ASN A 681 7.63 -28.38 -25.91
C ASN A 681 6.55 -27.27 -25.96
N ILE A 682 6.09 -26.92 -27.17
CA ILE A 682 5.13 -25.83 -27.40
C ILE A 682 3.78 -26.10 -26.75
N GLU A 683 3.27 -27.34 -26.79
CA GLU A 683 2.00 -27.71 -26.17
C GLU A 683 2.08 -27.65 -24.64
N ASN A 684 3.23 -28.04 -24.07
CA ASN A 684 3.47 -27.85 -22.64
C ASN A 684 3.50 -26.35 -22.24
N VAL A 685 4.12 -25.50 -23.07
CA VAL A 685 4.08 -24.04 -22.85
C VAL A 685 2.65 -23.51 -22.92
N LYS A 686 1.87 -23.94 -23.91
CA LYS A 686 0.45 -23.56 -24.02
C LYS A 686 -0.33 -23.94 -22.76
N LEU A 687 -0.16 -25.16 -22.28
CA LEU A 687 -0.86 -25.67 -21.10
C LEU A 687 -0.48 -24.90 -19.83
N GLU A 688 0.81 -24.87 -19.49
CA GLU A 688 1.28 -24.31 -18.20
C GLU A 688 1.18 -22.78 -18.15
N PHE A 689 1.39 -22.10 -19.28
CA PHE A 689 1.19 -20.66 -19.33
C PHE A 689 -0.29 -20.29 -19.23
N SER A 690 -1.19 -21.04 -19.89
CA SER A 690 -2.64 -20.79 -19.81
C SER A 690 -3.19 -21.01 -18.41
N LYS A 691 -2.75 -22.06 -17.71
CA LYS A 691 -3.13 -22.31 -16.30
C LYS A 691 -2.70 -21.18 -15.36
N ALA A 692 -1.60 -20.50 -15.68
CA ALA A 692 -1.07 -19.41 -14.87
C ALA A 692 -1.69 -18.04 -15.21
N LEU A 693 -2.41 -17.89 -16.33
CA LEU A 693 -2.98 -16.59 -16.72
C LEU A 693 -4.14 -16.17 -15.81
N PRO A 694 -4.28 -14.86 -15.51
CA PRO A 694 -5.49 -14.33 -14.88
C PRO A 694 -6.67 -14.35 -15.85
N ASP A 695 -7.87 -14.38 -15.27
CA ASP A 695 -9.12 -14.24 -16.01
C ASP A 695 -9.14 -12.97 -16.86
N GLY A 696 -9.77 -13.06 -18.05
CA GLY A 696 -9.80 -11.98 -19.04
C GLY A 696 -8.61 -11.97 -20.01
N PHE A 697 -7.49 -12.60 -19.65
CA PHE A 697 -6.42 -12.95 -20.60
C PHE A 697 -6.60 -14.37 -21.10
N ARG A 698 -6.37 -14.61 -22.39
CA ARG A 698 -6.40 -15.97 -22.96
C ARG A 698 -5.29 -16.15 -23.96
N LEU A 699 -4.47 -17.18 -23.78
CA LEU A 699 -3.48 -17.59 -24.76
C LEU A 699 -4.20 -18.24 -25.96
N LEU A 700 -3.90 -17.78 -27.16
CA LEU A 700 -4.55 -18.21 -28.39
C LEU A 700 -3.62 -19.08 -29.25
N ASP A 701 -2.35 -18.71 -29.35
CA ASP A 701 -1.38 -19.44 -30.17
C ASP A 701 0.06 -19.23 -29.67
N VAL A 702 0.95 -20.17 -30.00
CA VAL A 702 2.37 -20.14 -29.65
C VAL A 702 3.20 -20.67 -30.81
N LYS A 703 4.12 -19.85 -31.30
CA LYS A 703 5.02 -20.19 -32.42
C LYS A 703 6.49 -19.98 -32.06
N LYS A 704 7.35 -20.81 -32.63
CA LYS A 704 8.82 -20.63 -32.51
C LYS A 704 9.28 -19.52 -33.44
N VAL A 705 10.16 -18.65 -32.93
CA VAL A 705 10.77 -17.56 -33.72
C VAL A 705 12.29 -17.64 -33.57
N PRO A 706 13.09 -17.38 -34.63
CA PRO A 706 14.53 -17.33 -34.51
C PRO A 706 15.00 -16.30 -33.46
N LEU A 707 16.07 -16.60 -32.74
CA LEU A 707 16.60 -15.70 -31.68
C LEU A 707 16.96 -14.32 -32.22
N ASN A 708 17.53 -14.26 -33.42
CA ASN A 708 18.00 -13.03 -34.08
C ASN A 708 16.91 -12.32 -34.90
N PHE A 709 15.69 -12.85 -34.96
CA PHE A 709 14.60 -12.22 -35.70
C PHE A 709 14.17 -10.91 -35.01
N PRO A 710 13.72 -9.87 -35.74
CA PRO A 710 13.26 -8.64 -35.10
C PRO A 710 12.09 -8.87 -34.13
N ALA A 711 12.01 -8.05 -33.08
CA ALA A 711 10.94 -8.13 -32.09
C ALA A 711 9.60 -7.64 -32.64
N VAL A 712 8.50 -8.18 -32.08
CA VAL A 712 7.15 -7.93 -32.58
C VAL A 712 6.72 -6.45 -32.55
N ASN A 713 7.22 -5.67 -31.59
CA ASN A 713 7.02 -4.21 -31.54
C ASN A 713 7.71 -3.45 -32.67
N ILE A 714 8.76 -4.01 -33.26
CA ILE A 714 9.50 -3.42 -34.39
C ILE A 714 8.80 -3.79 -35.71
N LEU A 715 8.30 -5.03 -35.79
CA LEU A 715 7.69 -5.57 -37.02
C LEU A 715 6.29 -5.05 -37.27
N SER A 716 5.43 -5.01 -36.24
CA SER A 716 4.03 -4.64 -36.41
C SER A 716 3.91 -3.16 -36.74
N ASN A 717 3.14 -2.81 -37.77
CA ASN A 717 2.96 -1.43 -38.22
C ASN A 717 1.52 -1.09 -38.66
N ILE A 718 0.58 -2.04 -38.62
CA ILE A 718 -0.86 -1.78 -38.76
C ILE A 718 -1.60 -2.37 -37.56
N SER A 719 -2.54 -1.61 -37.00
CA SER A 719 -3.53 -2.08 -36.05
C SER A 719 -4.92 -2.06 -36.68
N GLU A 720 -5.65 -3.16 -36.56
CA GLU A 720 -7.04 -3.26 -37.00
C GLU A 720 -7.98 -3.22 -35.80
N TYR A 721 -9.03 -2.40 -35.90
CA TYR A 721 -10.03 -2.20 -34.86
C TYR A 721 -11.44 -2.47 -35.38
N LYS A 722 -12.26 -3.07 -34.52
CA LYS A 722 -13.73 -3.05 -34.61
C LYS A 722 -14.28 -2.08 -33.58
N ILE A 723 -15.18 -1.22 -34.02
CA ILE A 723 -15.82 -0.20 -33.19
C ILE A 723 -17.32 -0.44 -33.24
N LYS A 724 -17.90 -0.79 -32.09
CA LYS A 724 -19.34 -1.01 -31.92
C LYS A 724 -20.01 0.24 -31.32
N ASN A 725 -21.33 0.32 -31.48
CA ASN A 725 -22.17 1.39 -30.92
C ASN A 725 -21.86 2.80 -31.48
N ALA A 726 -21.29 2.87 -32.68
CA ALA A 726 -20.97 4.14 -33.34
C ALA A 726 -22.13 4.68 -34.20
N ASP A 727 -22.92 3.79 -34.81
CA ASP A 727 -24.03 4.09 -35.72
C ASP A 727 -23.70 5.21 -36.73
N ILE A 728 -22.68 4.95 -37.57
CA ILE A 728 -22.17 5.93 -38.55
C ILE A 728 -22.35 5.35 -39.95
N ALA A 729 -23.18 5.98 -40.79
CA ALA A 729 -23.37 5.58 -42.19
C ALA A 729 -22.07 5.62 -43.00
N GLN A 730 -21.92 4.69 -43.95
CA GLN A 730 -20.73 4.59 -44.82
C GLN A 730 -20.45 5.89 -45.58
N GLU A 731 -21.49 6.57 -46.08
CA GLU A 731 -21.37 7.85 -46.81
C GLU A 731 -20.64 8.94 -46.00
N LYS A 732 -20.88 9.00 -44.68
CA LYS A 732 -20.21 9.96 -43.80
C LYS A 732 -18.72 9.63 -43.65
N ILE A 733 -18.37 8.35 -43.64
CA ILE A 733 -16.98 7.88 -43.62
C ILE A 733 -16.31 8.22 -44.94
N ASP A 734 -16.98 7.99 -46.07
CA ASP A 734 -16.42 8.30 -47.40
C ASP A 734 -16.16 9.80 -47.55
N LYS A 735 -17.11 10.66 -47.13
CA LYS A 735 -16.93 12.12 -47.08
C LYS A 735 -15.80 12.56 -46.15
N PHE A 736 -15.60 11.84 -45.04
CA PHE A 736 -14.49 12.11 -44.13
C PHE A 736 -13.15 11.71 -44.75
N LEU A 737 -13.12 10.57 -45.43
CA LEU A 737 -11.95 10.09 -46.14
C LEU A 737 -11.68 10.91 -47.42
N SER A 738 -12.63 11.65 -47.99
CA SER A 738 -12.36 12.48 -49.18
C SER A 738 -11.62 13.79 -48.85
N GLN A 739 -11.38 14.12 -47.58
CA GLN A 739 -10.65 15.31 -47.16
C GLN A 739 -9.15 15.19 -47.49
N ASP A 740 -8.55 16.29 -47.95
CA ASP A 740 -7.11 16.37 -48.24
C ASP A 740 -6.26 16.20 -46.96
N LEU A 741 -6.72 16.80 -45.86
CA LEU A 741 -6.07 16.73 -44.55
C LEU A 741 -7.08 16.35 -43.47
N ILE A 742 -6.70 15.38 -42.63
CA ILE A 742 -7.50 14.97 -41.48
C ILE A 742 -6.73 15.34 -40.22
N ILE A 743 -6.85 16.61 -39.81
CA ILE A 743 -6.16 17.12 -38.63
C ILE A 743 -6.84 16.66 -37.35
N VAL A 744 -6.10 15.96 -36.51
CA VAL A 744 -6.54 15.48 -35.21
C VAL A 744 -5.62 15.96 -34.09
N GLU A 745 -6.21 16.16 -32.91
CA GLU A 745 -5.50 16.57 -31.70
C GLU A 745 -4.88 15.36 -30.99
N LYS A 746 -3.59 15.43 -30.68
CA LYS A 746 -2.88 14.43 -29.90
C LYS A 746 -2.21 15.08 -28.70
N THR A 747 -2.46 14.58 -27.50
CA THR A 747 -1.73 15.04 -26.32
C THR A 747 -0.36 14.36 -26.26
N LYS A 748 0.72 15.16 -26.24
CA LYS A 748 2.10 14.71 -26.10
C LYS A 748 2.76 15.51 -24.97
N LYS A 749 3.19 14.82 -23.91
CA LYS A 749 3.80 15.44 -22.71
C LYS A 749 2.94 16.59 -22.13
N GLY A 750 1.62 16.41 -22.05
CA GLY A 750 0.69 17.41 -21.53
C GLY A 750 0.35 18.56 -22.48
N LYS A 751 0.96 18.63 -23.67
CA LYS A 751 0.63 19.62 -24.70
C LYS A 751 -0.20 18.99 -25.82
N THR A 752 -1.20 19.71 -26.31
CA THR A 752 -1.95 19.30 -27.51
C THR A 752 -1.13 19.64 -28.75
N VAL A 753 -0.90 18.65 -29.60
CA VAL A 753 -0.26 18.80 -30.91
C VAL A 753 -1.21 18.32 -31.99
N ASN A 754 -1.25 19.03 -33.11
CA ASN A 754 -2.02 18.64 -34.27
C ASN A 754 -1.20 17.70 -35.15
N ILE A 755 -1.81 16.60 -35.58
CA ILE A 755 -1.21 15.66 -36.52
C ILE A 755 -2.19 15.42 -37.67
N ASP A 756 -1.69 15.27 -38.88
CA ASP A 756 -2.49 14.76 -39.98
C ASP A 756 -2.63 13.23 -39.87
N ALA A 757 -3.85 12.76 -39.63
CA ALA A 757 -4.20 11.36 -39.49
C ALA A 757 -4.45 10.69 -40.85
N LYS A 758 -4.64 11.45 -41.93
CA LYS A 758 -4.92 10.92 -43.27
C LYS A 758 -3.95 9.82 -43.72
N PRO A 759 -2.61 10.00 -43.67
CA PRO A 759 -1.65 8.95 -44.07
C PRO A 759 -1.62 7.75 -43.11
N LEU A 760 -2.17 7.92 -41.90
CA LEU A 760 -2.23 6.87 -40.89
C LEU A 760 -3.50 6.01 -41.03
N ILE A 761 -4.53 6.47 -41.74
CA ILE A 761 -5.74 5.68 -41.99
C ILE A 761 -5.52 4.83 -43.24
N LYS A 762 -5.34 3.51 -43.05
CA LYS A 762 -5.22 2.56 -44.17
C LYS A 762 -6.58 2.22 -44.78
N SER A 763 -7.58 1.96 -43.93
CA SER A 763 -8.96 1.71 -44.34
C SER A 763 -9.91 2.09 -43.22
N PHE A 764 -11.10 2.57 -43.57
CA PHE A 764 -12.18 2.85 -42.62
C PHE A 764 -13.52 2.58 -43.32
N LYS A 765 -14.27 1.59 -42.81
CA LYS A 765 -15.55 1.14 -43.40
C LYS A 765 -16.57 0.82 -42.32
N ASN A 766 -17.84 0.99 -42.62
CA ASN A 766 -18.95 0.44 -41.87
C ASN A 766 -19.36 -0.89 -42.53
N GLU A 767 -19.30 -1.97 -41.74
CA GLU A 767 -19.85 -3.26 -42.11
C GLU A 767 -21.01 -3.60 -41.17
N ASN A 768 -22.25 -3.48 -41.66
CA ASN A 768 -23.46 -3.83 -40.92
C ASN A 768 -23.58 -3.20 -39.52
N GLY A 769 -23.26 -1.90 -39.40
CA GLY A 769 -23.33 -1.14 -38.15
C GLY A 769 -22.09 -1.25 -37.25
N VAL A 770 -21.08 -2.04 -37.67
CA VAL A 770 -19.78 -2.13 -36.98
C VAL A 770 -18.72 -1.46 -37.83
N LEU A 771 -18.00 -0.49 -37.25
CA LEU A 771 -16.94 0.17 -38.00
C LEU A 771 -15.65 -0.65 -37.93
N LYS A 772 -15.04 -0.89 -39.08
CA LYS A 772 -13.68 -1.45 -39.21
C LYS A 772 -12.71 -0.34 -39.56
N LEU A 773 -11.69 -0.15 -38.73
CA LEU A 773 -10.66 0.87 -38.89
C LEU A 773 -9.29 0.22 -38.86
N GLN A 774 -8.48 0.43 -39.91
CA GLN A 774 -7.08 0.05 -39.93
C GLN A 774 -6.19 1.29 -39.85
N LEU A 775 -5.32 1.32 -38.85
CA LEU A 775 -4.40 2.42 -38.59
C LEU A 775 -2.95 1.97 -38.74
N ARG A 776 -2.21 2.66 -39.60
CA ARG A 776 -0.75 2.57 -39.67
C ARG A 776 -0.12 3.27 -38.47
N PHE A 777 0.99 2.73 -37.99
CA PHE A 777 1.81 3.34 -36.96
C PHE A 777 3.29 3.05 -37.17
N SER A 778 4.13 3.96 -36.69
CA SER A 778 5.57 3.81 -36.64
C SER A 778 6.14 4.61 -35.45
N SER A 779 7.46 4.58 -35.26
CA SER A 779 8.10 5.30 -34.16
C SER A 779 7.71 6.78 -34.16
N GLY A 780 7.01 7.22 -33.11
CA GLY A 780 6.56 8.60 -32.93
C GLY A 780 5.33 9.02 -33.77
N LYS A 781 4.90 8.23 -34.76
CA LYS A 781 3.75 8.51 -35.63
C LYS A 781 2.64 7.48 -35.40
N SER A 782 1.60 7.90 -34.69
CA SER A 782 0.43 7.06 -34.38
C SER A 782 -0.77 7.93 -34.03
N VAL A 783 -1.96 7.44 -34.33
CA VAL A 783 -3.25 8.02 -33.94
C VAL A 783 -4.09 6.96 -33.24
N ARG A 784 -4.97 7.36 -32.32
CA ARG A 784 -5.88 6.45 -31.62
C ARG A 784 -7.23 6.40 -32.35
N PRO A 785 -7.95 5.26 -32.35
CA PRO A 785 -9.30 5.16 -32.93
C PRO A 785 -10.26 6.22 -32.39
N GLU A 786 -10.22 6.49 -31.09
CA GLU A 786 -11.04 7.51 -30.42
C GLU A 786 -10.83 8.90 -31.01
N THR A 787 -9.58 9.25 -31.34
CA THR A 787 -9.25 10.56 -31.91
C THR A 787 -9.78 10.70 -33.34
N VAL A 788 -9.72 9.62 -34.13
CA VAL A 788 -10.29 9.58 -35.49
C VAL A 788 -11.81 9.70 -35.42
N LEU A 789 -12.47 8.96 -34.51
CA LEU A 789 -13.91 9.04 -34.28
C LEU A 789 -14.34 10.44 -33.82
N LYS A 790 -13.63 11.03 -32.86
CA LYS A 790 -13.86 12.40 -32.37
C LYS A 790 -13.91 13.40 -33.53
N LYS A 791 -12.94 13.30 -34.45
CA LYS A 791 -12.86 14.18 -35.61
C LYS A 791 -13.98 13.90 -36.63
N LEU A 792 -14.26 12.64 -36.94
CA LEU A 792 -15.35 12.22 -37.84
C LEU A 792 -16.73 12.74 -37.37
N LEU A 793 -16.92 12.84 -36.06
CA LEU A 793 -18.20 13.25 -35.46
C LEU A 793 -18.33 14.78 -35.26
N GLY A 794 -17.28 15.56 -35.48
CA GLY A 794 -17.35 17.03 -35.43
C GLY A 794 -17.49 17.66 -34.04
N ASN A 795 -17.54 16.85 -32.97
CA ASN A 795 -17.50 17.19 -31.55
C ASN A 795 -18.12 18.54 -31.11
N GLN A 796 -19.39 18.54 -30.69
CA GLN A 796 -19.87 19.48 -29.66
C GLN A 796 -20.25 18.87 -28.31
N ASN A 797 -20.55 17.56 -28.14
CA ASN A 797 -21.00 17.06 -26.83
C ASN A 797 -20.74 15.58 -26.49
N SER A 798 -19.83 14.86 -27.14
CA SER A 798 -19.73 13.39 -26.97
C SER A 798 -18.68 12.91 -25.95
N TYR A 799 -18.57 13.55 -24.78
CA TYR A 799 -17.94 12.87 -23.64
C TYR A 799 -18.84 11.72 -23.10
N ASP A 800 -20.12 11.69 -23.50
CA ASP A 800 -21.12 10.74 -22.99
C ASP A 800 -21.22 9.42 -23.77
N ARG A 801 -20.66 9.31 -24.99
CA ARG A 801 -20.69 8.04 -25.75
C ARG A 801 -19.36 7.31 -25.67
N ILE A 802 -19.34 6.26 -24.84
CA ILE A 802 -18.23 5.31 -24.74
C ILE A 802 -18.39 4.28 -25.87
N TYR A 803 -17.52 4.35 -26.87
CA TYR A 803 -17.48 3.35 -27.94
C TYR A 803 -16.77 2.08 -27.46
N ALA A 804 -17.37 0.93 -27.75
CA ALA A 804 -16.72 -0.35 -27.51
C ALA A 804 -15.72 -0.61 -28.65
N ILE A 805 -14.44 -0.35 -28.37
CA ILE A 805 -13.32 -0.48 -29.30
C ILE A 805 -12.56 -1.77 -28.99
N GLU A 806 -12.44 -2.63 -29.99
CA GLU A 806 -11.71 -3.89 -29.92
C GLU A 806 -10.62 -3.93 -30.99
N ARG A 807 -9.35 -4.11 -30.61
CA ARG A 807 -8.28 -4.41 -31.56
C ARG A 807 -8.40 -5.87 -32.00
N THR A 808 -8.70 -6.11 -33.28
CA THR A 808 -8.91 -7.47 -33.80
C THR A 808 -7.64 -8.11 -34.33
N ASN A 809 -6.73 -7.32 -34.90
CA ASN A 809 -5.45 -7.84 -35.36
C ASN A 809 -4.34 -6.78 -35.38
N LEU A 810 -3.11 -7.29 -35.47
CA LEU A 810 -1.90 -6.53 -35.77
C LEU A 810 -1.31 -7.13 -37.06
N TYR A 811 -0.76 -6.27 -37.92
CA TYR A 811 -0.13 -6.73 -39.16
C TYR A 811 1.23 -6.09 -39.40
N ILE A 812 2.01 -6.76 -40.24
CA ILE A 812 3.24 -6.26 -40.86
C ILE A 812 2.93 -5.89 -42.31
N GLU A 813 3.01 -4.61 -42.64
CA GLU A 813 3.04 -4.10 -44.01
C GLU A 813 4.50 -4.00 -44.48
N THR A 814 4.85 -4.74 -45.52
CA THR A 814 6.19 -4.64 -46.12
C THR A 814 6.29 -3.39 -47.01
N LYS A 815 7.51 -3.05 -47.43
CA LYS A 815 7.73 -1.96 -48.40
C LYS A 815 6.99 -2.18 -49.73
N ASN A 816 6.71 -3.44 -50.08
CA ASN A 816 6.00 -3.81 -51.30
C ASN A 816 4.46 -3.80 -51.12
N GLY A 817 3.97 -3.40 -49.95
CA GLY A 817 2.53 -3.33 -49.65
C GLY A 817 1.89 -4.66 -49.22
N GLU A 818 2.66 -5.74 -49.17
CA GLU A 818 2.18 -7.04 -48.69
C GLU A 818 1.90 -7.00 -47.18
N ILE A 819 0.88 -7.73 -46.76
CA ILE A 819 0.41 -7.75 -45.37
C ILE A 819 0.57 -9.17 -44.81
N TYR A 820 1.30 -9.28 -43.71
CA TYR A 820 1.51 -10.55 -43.00
C TYR A 820 1.04 -10.45 -41.55
N GLU A 821 0.66 -11.60 -40.98
CA GLU A 821 0.50 -11.71 -39.53
C GLU A 821 1.88 -11.72 -38.84
N PRO A 822 2.02 -11.06 -37.67
CA PRO A 822 3.29 -10.82 -37.01
C PRO A 822 4.21 -12.02 -36.79
#